data_AF-A0A2E0HPD8-F1
#
_entry.id   AF-A0A2E0HPD8-F1
#
_cell.length_a   1.000
_cell.length_b   1.000
_cell.length_c   1.000
_cell.angle_alpha   90.00
_cell.angle_beta   90.00
_cell.angle_gamma   90.00
#
_symmetry.space_group_name_H-M   'P 1'
#
loop_
_entity.id
_entity.type
_entity.pdbx_description
1 polymer ?
#
loop_
_entity_poly.entity_id
_entity_poly.type
_entity_poly.pdbx_seq_one_letter_code
_entity_poly.pdbx_strand_id
1 'polypeptide(L)'
;MAKCLEVAFKANIPKPKRRRVVAKTADWTMLEKPWRSLVYIAMEEIEPPGDDDDKPSMSRQHRGSRRRTRGGGAQTPLDWLPSLEEIVMDSNNSEIFRLAVILINKQLKKDDWKDEYDSEEQKLRDHCLENGISETWIKLAEHTPLLGQFLGYPVSKKKQKKSNKKVDLSKARIDINDSEKVLELLDKFSSLCEDAETQVALQKVISQIKSKRAVAPSNQLLELKGNASIISVLITLTSQKDSSKPIKELSKIDSDLASEFADLSSLMNGKVKDWSETITTDSKDGLSLLRRYLAWQLTPLDEASKLSSKELSEGIELLKDNSENNSKIEQLTWIYLSALNDEGETEEAKQLLLEQSLDQNANLTELMPVISSINSPEIYDWLEKQIPNLDEASLIEIIKVQDMSNSILKLALNRLQDQNSEAWEEVVENAVDIYSQTLELERLAKLFSTNPVLVLAHPYEALLVYHLIAANGDSNLLATTKTARSEALSAIHATQPPEYLSSTSHSLLLMMEGSNVDEDSFTILDKRGYQALKSARHSLKEGGSGTISLTNLEHLITSVEQCDLDELELRLFSVLISTLRLNHVRLTLQHGVRSKENVDILSKLVQGEKIPSRIINSLSQLIFEHDIGLTSLVSWYQDNDPLSPWHTVSRAAVSAENSDEINAARDYRRAAEHDEFDFEHSLILYRKALIHLAHAGQWSEAVNLLEQQPALKSAITQRFQLYLNVSYTANKQSTDKATQMLKNFVRRTRVVKEENEEGEMIEKERVYFAEDELDLLRSYPFEHRRTLPHEPFSGRVTAAINTVHKSRRRNRRSFDMQFMTIMQQSSPLPIEVYDLAKEAAESNPVEGLMFFERAQNSGKFSLRDSKTLADAETSLFAKYKFQITNSSRRYLKHLSLPPLVIVDTNILVDALVEKISSQLELASETSLDLSEQNSFHKVLISRARDGKISMWLPQIVRHELQEIGNGISKLRDKFNNSLVRPEILDNVLKQDNLAKLIDEVISDFNQWKPLDIRLEEDSNSPENKEQIKEFLQDYHDIYDELSAMKKAHGGKQKRTKIGGKAIYPEAPDRVIMMISIHLAKQCLEGLGTVLVATRDGDFTLTARAFEERFGFGVVKNSRMLNAWLEI
;
A
#
# COMPACT_ATOMS: atom_id res chain seq x y z
N MET A 1 67.45 -27.27 -60.28
CA MET A 1 68.03 -28.51 -60.86
C MET A 1 69.42 -28.79 -60.29
N ALA A 2 70.40 -27.90 -60.44
CA ALA A 2 71.78 -28.06 -59.90
C ALA A 2 71.82 -28.52 -58.42
N LYS A 3 71.18 -27.74 -57.53
CA LYS A 3 71.08 -28.07 -56.10
C LYS A 3 70.40 -29.42 -55.82
N CYS A 4 69.40 -29.79 -56.63
CA CYS A 4 68.74 -31.09 -56.49
C CYS A 4 69.66 -32.26 -56.87
N LEU A 5 70.52 -32.08 -57.88
CA LEU A 5 71.54 -33.08 -58.26
C LEU A 5 72.64 -33.16 -57.19
N GLU A 6 73.10 -32.03 -56.65
CA GLU A 6 74.06 -32.01 -55.54
C GLU A 6 73.53 -32.73 -54.29
N VAL A 7 72.24 -32.54 -53.96
CA VAL A 7 71.59 -33.24 -52.85
C VAL A 7 71.39 -34.73 -53.16
N ALA A 8 71.06 -35.08 -54.40
CA ALA A 8 70.86 -36.48 -54.82
C ALA A 8 72.15 -37.30 -54.71
N PHE A 9 73.30 -36.72 -55.08
CA PHE A 9 74.59 -37.41 -55.23
C PHE A 9 75.64 -37.01 -54.20
N LYS A 10 75.23 -36.38 -53.09
CA LYS A 10 76.11 -36.14 -51.94
C LYS A 10 76.65 -37.47 -51.39
N ALA A 11 77.96 -37.53 -51.08
CA ALA A 11 78.63 -38.74 -50.63
C ALA A 11 77.82 -39.47 -49.52
N ASN A 12 77.62 -40.78 -49.67
CA ASN A 12 76.90 -41.70 -48.75
C ASN A 12 75.35 -41.81 -48.83
N ILE A 13 74.67 -41.41 -49.91
CA ILE A 13 73.22 -41.65 -50.05
C ILE A 13 72.93 -42.86 -50.99
N PRO A 14 72.35 -43.97 -50.48
CA PRO A 14 71.94 -45.12 -51.30
C PRO A 14 70.81 -44.79 -52.28
N LYS A 15 70.83 -45.41 -53.47
CA LYS A 15 69.84 -45.25 -54.56
C LYS A 15 68.36 -45.14 -54.11
N PRO A 16 67.79 -46.05 -53.30
CA PRO A 16 66.38 -45.97 -52.86
C PRO A 16 66.07 -44.81 -51.88
N LYS A 17 67.09 -44.20 -51.26
CA LYS A 17 66.93 -43.06 -50.34
C LYS A 17 67.04 -41.70 -51.02
N ARG A 18 67.68 -41.60 -52.19
CA ARG A 18 67.89 -40.33 -52.94
C ARG A 18 66.56 -39.61 -53.20
N ARG A 19 65.55 -40.34 -53.70
CA ARG A 19 64.20 -39.80 -53.97
C ARG A 19 63.57 -39.14 -52.74
N ARG A 20 63.67 -39.76 -51.57
CA ARG A 20 63.07 -39.19 -50.33
C ARG A 20 63.79 -37.95 -49.83
N VAL A 21 65.12 -37.89 -50.02
CA VAL A 21 65.91 -36.74 -49.54
C VAL A 21 65.70 -35.54 -50.46
N VAL A 22 65.77 -35.75 -51.78
CA VAL A 22 65.57 -34.67 -52.77
C VAL A 22 64.13 -34.17 -52.76
N ALA A 23 63.13 -35.06 -52.68
CA ALA A 23 61.73 -34.65 -52.65
C ALA A 23 61.34 -33.79 -51.42
N LYS A 24 62.18 -33.78 -50.37
CA LYS A 24 62.00 -32.95 -49.17
C LYS A 24 62.65 -31.57 -49.28
N THR A 25 63.38 -31.28 -50.34
CA THR A 25 64.02 -29.96 -50.55
C THR A 25 63.05 -28.95 -51.15
N ALA A 26 63.15 -27.69 -50.72
CA ALA A 26 62.35 -26.60 -51.30
C ALA A 26 62.66 -26.39 -52.79
N ASP A 27 63.90 -26.66 -53.21
CA ASP A 27 64.33 -26.59 -54.61
C ASP A 27 63.60 -27.61 -55.50
N TRP A 28 63.27 -28.81 -54.98
CA TRP A 28 62.46 -29.80 -55.70
C TRP A 28 61.02 -29.33 -55.92
N THR A 29 60.42 -28.69 -54.91
CA THR A 29 59.05 -28.15 -55.01
C THR A 29 58.93 -26.93 -55.93
N MET A 30 60.03 -26.21 -56.17
CA MET A 30 60.08 -25.06 -57.10
C MET A 30 60.36 -25.45 -58.55
N LEU A 31 60.92 -26.64 -58.82
CA LEU A 31 61.12 -27.11 -60.19
C LEU A 31 59.80 -27.43 -60.88
N GLU A 32 59.67 -27.10 -62.16
CA GLU A 32 58.54 -27.55 -62.98
C GLU A 32 58.56 -29.06 -63.19
N LYS A 33 57.38 -29.66 -63.44
CA LYS A 33 57.21 -31.11 -63.56
C LYS A 33 58.16 -31.78 -64.58
N PRO A 34 58.40 -31.22 -65.79
CA PRO A 34 59.29 -31.85 -66.78
C PRO A 34 60.76 -31.90 -66.31
N TRP A 35 61.21 -30.86 -65.61
CA TRP A 35 62.56 -30.79 -65.07
C TRP A 35 62.76 -31.72 -63.87
N ARG A 36 61.70 -32.00 -63.10
CA ARG A 36 61.71 -33.03 -62.05
C ARG A 36 61.89 -34.43 -62.63
N SER A 37 61.34 -34.70 -63.82
CA SER A 37 61.52 -35.98 -64.50
C SER A 37 62.96 -36.24 -64.89
N LEU A 38 63.66 -35.24 -65.39
CA LEU A 38 65.08 -35.36 -65.73
C LEU A 38 65.95 -35.65 -64.50
N VAL A 39 65.68 -34.96 -63.39
CA VAL A 39 66.35 -35.24 -62.10
C VAL A 39 65.96 -36.63 -61.57
N TYR A 40 64.72 -37.07 -61.80
CA TYR A 40 64.27 -38.42 -61.42
C TYR A 40 65.00 -39.52 -62.20
N ILE A 41 65.14 -39.34 -63.51
CA ILE A 41 65.88 -40.26 -64.38
C ILE A 41 67.34 -40.38 -63.92
N ALA A 42 67.97 -39.25 -63.57
CA ALA A 42 69.30 -39.24 -62.94
C ALA A 42 69.34 -39.99 -61.60
N MET A 43 68.39 -39.74 -60.70
CA MET A 43 68.36 -40.40 -59.38
C MET A 43 68.22 -41.92 -59.46
N GLU A 44 67.40 -42.41 -60.39
CA GLU A 44 67.15 -43.85 -60.60
C GLU A 44 68.17 -44.50 -61.54
N GLU A 45 69.12 -43.74 -62.11
CA GLU A 45 70.15 -44.20 -63.07
C GLU A 45 69.55 -45.17 -64.09
N ILE A 46 68.50 -44.73 -64.79
CA ILE A 46 67.73 -45.60 -65.69
C ILE A 46 68.58 -45.99 -66.89
N GLU A 47 68.57 -47.29 -67.22
CA GLU A 47 69.31 -47.87 -68.34
C GLU A 47 68.40 -48.12 -69.56
N PRO A 48 68.93 -48.10 -70.80
CA PRO A 48 68.17 -48.47 -71.99
C PRO A 48 67.82 -49.97 -71.99
N PRO A 49 66.63 -50.39 -72.48
CA PRO A 49 66.26 -51.80 -72.58
C PRO A 49 67.16 -52.57 -73.56
N GLY A 50 67.55 -53.80 -73.20
CA GLY A 50 68.34 -54.70 -74.06
C GLY A 50 67.53 -55.31 -75.21
N ASP A 51 68.18 -55.64 -76.33
CA ASP A 51 67.53 -56.03 -77.59
C ASP A 51 66.82 -57.41 -77.60
N ASP A 52 66.87 -58.20 -76.51
CA ASP A 52 66.27 -59.57 -76.44
C ASP A 52 65.11 -59.71 -75.42
N ASP A 53 64.65 -58.64 -74.79
CA ASP A 53 63.55 -58.69 -73.81
C ASP A 53 62.19 -58.33 -74.44
N ASP A 54 61.56 -59.31 -75.12
CA ASP A 54 60.15 -59.29 -75.53
C ASP A 54 59.21 -59.42 -74.30
N LYS A 55 59.21 -58.39 -73.45
CA LYS A 55 58.16 -57.91 -72.51
C LYS A 55 58.83 -57.11 -71.39
N PRO A 56 58.39 -55.87 -71.10
CA PRO A 56 58.92 -55.12 -69.97
C PRO A 56 58.47 -55.73 -68.64
N SER A 57 59.34 -56.54 -68.04
CA SER A 57 59.25 -56.93 -66.64
C SER A 57 59.80 -55.80 -65.77
N MET A 58 58.96 -54.81 -65.48
CA MET A 58 59.13 -53.94 -64.30
C MET A 58 57.95 -54.15 -63.35
N SER A 59 57.86 -55.35 -62.78
CA SER A 59 56.86 -55.65 -61.76
C SER A 59 57.42 -55.48 -60.34
N ARG A 60 56.78 -54.57 -59.59
CA ARG A 60 56.44 -54.65 -58.15
C ARG A 60 57.55 -54.82 -57.10
N GLN A 61 57.57 -53.87 -56.17
CA GLN A 61 57.47 -54.10 -54.71
C GLN A 61 56.82 -52.85 -54.06
N HIS A 62 56.08 -52.84 -52.94
CA HIS A 62 55.25 -53.81 -52.23
C HIS A 62 54.17 -52.97 -51.47
N ARG A 63 53.00 -53.57 -51.26
CA ARG A 63 51.78 -53.01 -50.64
C ARG A 63 51.97 -52.31 -49.29
N GLY A 64 51.18 -51.25 -49.05
CA GLY A 64 50.94 -50.68 -47.72
C GLY A 64 49.75 -49.71 -47.64
N SER A 65 48.57 -50.27 -47.37
CA SER A 65 47.36 -49.63 -46.82
C SER A 65 46.42 -48.77 -47.69
N ARG A 66 45.14 -49.06 -47.49
CA ARG A 66 43.93 -48.50 -48.10
C ARG A 66 43.65 -47.07 -47.61
N ARG A 67 43.30 -46.16 -48.53
CA ARG A 67 42.02 -45.42 -48.56
C ARG A 67 41.93 -44.51 -49.80
N ARG A 68 40.91 -44.79 -50.63
CA ARG A 68 39.95 -43.90 -51.35
C ARG A 68 40.41 -42.44 -51.60
N THR A 69 40.34 -41.80 -52.78
CA THR A 69 39.38 -41.86 -53.91
C THR A 69 39.92 -41.02 -55.09
N ARG A 70 39.32 -41.19 -56.29
CA ARG A 70 39.30 -40.31 -57.50
C ARG A 70 40.47 -40.39 -58.50
N GLY A 71 40.17 -41.11 -59.59
CA GLY A 71 40.41 -40.69 -60.99
C GLY A 71 41.80 -40.16 -61.34
N GLY A 72 42.69 -41.09 -61.71
CA GLY A 72 44.01 -40.79 -62.26
C GLY A 72 44.95 -41.92 -61.89
N GLY A 73 45.41 -42.70 -62.86
CA GLY A 73 46.51 -43.64 -62.63
C GLY A 73 47.67 -42.86 -62.00
N ALA A 74 48.34 -43.44 -61.00
CA ALA A 74 49.44 -42.76 -60.33
C ALA A 74 50.54 -42.47 -61.35
N GLN A 75 50.54 -41.25 -61.91
CA GLN A 75 51.56 -40.79 -62.84
C GLN A 75 52.91 -40.91 -62.15
N THR A 76 53.78 -41.72 -62.74
CA THR A 76 55.17 -41.81 -62.33
C THR A 76 55.88 -40.52 -62.75
N PRO A 77 56.94 -40.08 -62.06
CA PRO A 77 57.67 -38.88 -62.47
C PRO A 77 58.24 -38.94 -63.90
N LEU A 78 58.31 -40.11 -64.55
CA LEU A 78 58.61 -40.22 -65.99
C LEU A 78 57.47 -39.73 -66.88
N ASP A 79 56.22 -39.88 -66.45
CA ASP A 79 55.03 -39.49 -67.22
C ASP A 79 54.87 -37.95 -67.30
N TRP A 80 55.71 -37.20 -66.59
CA TRP A 80 55.76 -35.73 -66.66
C TRP A 80 56.71 -35.21 -67.74
N LEU A 81 57.43 -36.09 -68.45
CA LEU A 81 58.16 -35.70 -69.64
C LEU A 81 57.19 -35.39 -70.79
N PRO A 82 57.41 -34.30 -71.54
CA PRO A 82 56.65 -34.04 -72.76
C PRO A 82 56.77 -35.19 -73.75
N SER A 83 55.72 -35.42 -74.52
CA SER A 83 55.74 -36.39 -75.62
C SER A 83 56.65 -35.90 -76.77
N LEU A 84 57.03 -36.82 -77.66
CA LEU A 84 57.84 -36.50 -78.85
C LEU A 84 57.17 -35.44 -79.74
N GLU A 85 55.84 -35.50 -79.89
CA GLU A 85 55.08 -34.53 -80.70
C GLU A 85 55.05 -33.13 -80.05
N GLU A 86 54.90 -33.07 -78.73
CA GLU A 86 54.89 -31.80 -77.98
C GLU A 86 56.26 -31.11 -78.01
N ILE A 87 57.36 -31.85 -77.80
CA ILE A 87 58.70 -31.26 -77.67
C ILE A 87 59.27 -30.77 -79.02
N VAL A 88 58.87 -31.40 -80.12
CA VAL A 88 59.27 -31.01 -81.48
C VAL A 88 58.60 -29.69 -81.89
N MET A 89 57.34 -29.49 -81.47
CA MET A 89 56.59 -28.26 -81.76
C MET A 89 56.87 -27.11 -80.78
N ASP A 90 57.53 -27.38 -79.65
CA ASP A 90 57.73 -26.41 -78.58
C ASP A 90 58.92 -25.47 -78.85
N SER A 91 58.64 -24.18 -79.04
CA SER A 91 59.66 -23.13 -79.20
C SER A 91 60.01 -22.40 -77.90
N ASN A 92 59.29 -22.67 -76.81
CA ASN A 92 59.48 -21.96 -75.53
C ASN A 92 60.56 -22.59 -74.64
N ASN A 93 60.82 -23.88 -74.81
CA ASN A 93 61.83 -24.60 -74.03
C ASN A 93 63.22 -24.53 -74.68
N SER A 94 64.27 -24.48 -73.84
CA SER A 94 65.66 -24.39 -74.34
C SER A 94 66.02 -25.57 -75.23
N GLU A 95 66.76 -25.33 -76.32
CA GLU A 95 67.16 -26.37 -77.28
C GLU A 95 67.87 -27.56 -76.62
N ILE A 96 68.67 -27.30 -75.58
CA ILE A 96 69.37 -28.32 -74.78
C ILE A 96 68.38 -29.23 -74.03
N PHE A 97 67.32 -28.65 -73.45
CA PHE A 97 66.25 -29.40 -72.79
C PHE A 97 65.46 -30.24 -73.80
N ARG A 98 65.14 -29.66 -74.96
CA ARG A 98 64.42 -30.36 -76.04
C ARG A 98 65.21 -31.57 -76.53
N LEU A 99 66.52 -31.43 -76.75
CA LEU A 99 67.40 -32.55 -77.11
C LEU A 99 67.39 -33.65 -76.04
N ALA A 100 67.50 -33.29 -74.76
CA ALA A 100 67.51 -34.27 -73.67
C ALA A 100 66.22 -35.10 -73.62
N VAL A 101 65.06 -34.46 -73.81
CA VAL A 101 63.76 -35.15 -73.82
C VAL A 101 63.61 -36.06 -75.06
N ILE A 102 64.06 -35.62 -76.24
CA ILE A 102 64.04 -36.43 -77.47
C ILE A 102 64.89 -37.69 -77.31
N LEU A 103 66.11 -37.58 -76.79
CA LEU A 103 67.00 -38.74 -76.59
C LEU A 103 66.43 -39.75 -75.59
N ILE A 104 65.83 -39.27 -74.49
CA ILE A 104 65.21 -40.13 -73.50
C ILE A 104 64.00 -40.88 -74.09
N ASN A 105 63.13 -40.19 -74.83
CA ASN A 105 61.97 -40.83 -75.45
C ASN A 105 62.38 -41.81 -76.56
N LYS A 106 63.39 -41.48 -77.39
CA LYS A 106 63.93 -42.39 -78.43
C LYS A 106 64.42 -43.72 -77.86
N GLN A 107 65.03 -43.70 -76.68
CA GLN A 107 65.61 -44.90 -76.05
C GLN A 107 64.60 -45.68 -75.21
N LEU A 108 63.64 -45.02 -74.57
CA LEU A 108 62.64 -45.68 -73.71
C LEU A 108 61.36 -46.09 -74.44
N LYS A 109 61.03 -45.47 -75.59
CA LYS A 109 59.82 -45.70 -76.37
C LYS A 109 60.15 -45.87 -77.86
N LYS A 110 60.97 -46.88 -78.18
CA LYS A 110 61.41 -47.18 -79.56
C LYS A 110 60.24 -47.34 -80.55
N ASP A 111 59.12 -47.91 -80.11
CA ASP A 111 57.93 -48.18 -80.94
C ASP A 111 57.18 -46.91 -81.39
N ASP A 112 57.36 -45.78 -80.69
CA ASP A 112 56.69 -44.50 -80.99
C ASP A 112 57.53 -43.59 -81.92
N TRP A 113 58.68 -44.08 -82.44
CA TRP A 113 59.58 -43.31 -83.29
C TRP A 113 59.06 -43.15 -84.73
N LYS A 114 59.19 -41.94 -85.29
CA LYS A 114 58.88 -41.62 -86.70
C LYS A 114 60.12 -41.03 -87.37
N ASP A 115 60.41 -41.41 -88.61
CA ASP A 115 61.60 -40.96 -89.36
C ASP A 115 61.71 -39.43 -89.50
N GLU A 116 60.59 -38.72 -89.40
CA GLU A 116 60.53 -37.24 -89.45
C GLU A 116 61.32 -36.56 -88.32
N TYR A 117 61.48 -37.24 -87.18
CA TYR A 117 62.17 -36.70 -85.99
C TYR A 117 63.70 -36.74 -86.10
N ASP A 118 64.27 -37.54 -87.00
CA ASP A 118 65.73 -37.61 -87.17
C ASP A 118 66.30 -36.26 -87.66
N SER A 119 65.52 -35.47 -88.41
CA SER A 119 65.96 -34.15 -88.90
C SER A 119 66.09 -33.10 -87.79
N GLU A 120 65.14 -33.07 -86.84
CA GLU A 120 65.15 -32.15 -85.70
C GLU A 120 66.13 -32.60 -84.62
N GLU A 121 66.29 -33.91 -84.42
CA GLU A 121 67.33 -34.45 -83.56
C GLU A 121 68.73 -34.02 -84.03
N GLN A 122 69.03 -34.15 -85.32
CA GLN A 122 70.33 -33.75 -85.88
C GLN A 122 70.58 -32.25 -85.70
N LYS A 123 69.59 -31.39 -85.98
CA LYS A 123 69.70 -29.93 -85.77
C LYS A 123 70.02 -29.56 -84.32
N LEU A 124 69.36 -30.22 -83.37
CA LEU A 124 69.58 -29.97 -81.94
C LEU A 124 70.94 -30.50 -81.45
N ARG A 125 71.43 -31.61 -82.03
CA ARG A 125 72.80 -32.12 -81.81
C ARG A 125 73.84 -31.11 -82.28
N ASP A 126 73.69 -30.58 -83.49
CA ASP A 126 74.59 -29.58 -84.05
C ASP A 126 74.60 -28.29 -83.22
N HIS A 127 73.43 -27.83 -82.77
CA HIS A 127 73.32 -26.69 -81.87
C HIS A 127 74.07 -26.91 -80.53
N CYS A 128 74.01 -28.12 -79.97
CA CYS A 128 74.72 -28.45 -78.74
C CYS A 128 76.24 -28.60 -78.94
N LEU A 129 76.70 -29.02 -80.13
CA LEU A 129 78.12 -29.02 -80.50
C LEU A 129 78.68 -27.60 -80.61
N GLU A 130 77.90 -26.67 -81.19
CA GLU A 130 78.34 -25.29 -81.42
C GLU A 130 78.28 -24.41 -80.15
N ASN A 131 77.17 -24.44 -79.41
CA ASN A 131 76.91 -23.49 -78.32
C ASN A 131 77.33 -24.00 -76.93
N GLY A 132 77.63 -25.30 -76.83
CA GLY A 132 78.02 -25.95 -75.59
C GLY A 132 76.91 -26.01 -74.54
N ILE A 133 77.10 -26.87 -73.55
CA ILE A 133 76.09 -27.20 -72.55
C ILE A 133 76.55 -26.74 -71.16
N SER A 134 75.62 -26.29 -70.30
CA SER A 134 75.98 -25.91 -68.93
C SER A 134 76.45 -27.10 -68.09
N GLU A 135 77.34 -26.86 -67.14
CA GLU A 135 77.92 -27.88 -66.24
C GLU A 135 76.87 -28.75 -65.52
N THR A 136 75.68 -28.19 -65.28
CA THR A 136 74.56 -28.89 -64.64
C THR A 136 74.01 -30.06 -65.45
N TRP A 137 74.04 -29.99 -66.78
CA TRP A 137 73.59 -31.06 -67.66
C TRP A 137 74.65 -32.15 -67.81
N ILE A 138 75.92 -31.79 -67.72
CA ILE A 138 77.04 -32.75 -67.70
C ILE A 138 76.94 -33.59 -66.44
N LYS A 139 76.75 -32.95 -65.27
CA LYS A 139 76.48 -33.65 -64.00
C LYS A 139 75.23 -34.55 -64.06
N LEU A 140 74.25 -34.20 -64.89
CA LEU A 140 73.06 -35.03 -65.08
C LEU A 140 73.39 -36.26 -65.95
N ALA A 141 74.17 -36.08 -67.02
CA ALA A 141 74.59 -37.12 -67.94
C ALA A 141 75.62 -38.11 -67.34
N GLU A 142 76.45 -37.68 -66.39
CA GLU A 142 77.37 -38.57 -65.64
C GLU A 142 76.63 -39.68 -64.88
N HIS A 143 75.36 -39.45 -64.56
CA HIS A 143 74.57 -40.34 -63.71
C HIS A 143 73.46 -41.10 -64.47
N THR A 144 73.29 -40.88 -65.78
CA THR A 144 72.40 -41.68 -66.63
C THR A 144 73.01 -42.03 -67.97
N PRO A 145 72.99 -43.31 -68.39
CA PRO A 145 73.43 -43.68 -69.73
C PRO A 145 72.50 -43.11 -70.82
N LEU A 146 71.22 -42.83 -70.50
CA LEU A 146 70.25 -42.30 -71.45
C LEU A 146 70.68 -40.96 -72.09
N LEU A 147 71.44 -40.15 -71.35
CA LEU A 147 71.97 -38.87 -71.81
C LEU A 147 73.49 -38.89 -71.97
N GLY A 148 74.13 -40.07 -72.06
CA GLY A 148 75.58 -40.21 -72.10
C GLY A 148 76.27 -39.42 -73.24
N GLN A 149 75.56 -39.13 -74.32
CA GLN A 149 76.04 -38.27 -75.41
C GLN A 149 76.34 -36.83 -74.96
N PHE A 150 75.71 -36.36 -73.89
CA PHE A 150 75.93 -35.02 -73.34
C PHE A 150 77.32 -34.85 -72.72
N LEU A 151 78.00 -35.95 -72.37
CA LEU A 151 79.40 -35.93 -71.90
C LEU A 151 80.38 -35.51 -73.01
N GLY A 152 79.99 -35.63 -74.29
CA GLY A 152 80.81 -35.27 -75.44
C GLY A 152 80.72 -33.80 -75.87
N TYR A 153 79.79 -33.01 -75.32
CA TYR A 153 79.60 -31.60 -75.70
C TYR A 153 80.43 -30.63 -74.82
N PRO A 154 80.93 -29.49 -75.36
CA PRO A 154 81.76 -28.53 -74.62
C PRO A 154 80.98 -27.75 -73.53
N VAL A 155 81.64 -27.34 -72.43
CA VAL A 155 80.97 -26.63 -71.30
C VAL A 155 80.82 -25.13 -71.55
N SER A 156 79.60 -24.58 -71.49
CA SER A 156 79.34 -23.14 -71.67
C SER A 156 79.45 -22.32 -70.37
N LYS A 157 80.18 -21.19 -70.40
CA LYS A 157 80.35 -20.25 -69.26
C LYS A 157 79.43 -19.03 -69.42
N LYS A 158 78.24 -19.01 -68.79
CA LYS A 158 77.41 -17.78 -68.67
C LYS A 158 77.15 -17.41 -67.19
N LYS A 159 77.39 -16.14 -66.82
CA LYS A 159 77.15 -15.54 -65.48
C LYS A 159 75.69 -15.07 -65.33
N GLN A 160 75.02 -15.38 -64.21
CA GLN A 160 73.67 -14.88 -63.87
C GLN A 160 73.67 -13.40 -63.40
N LYS A 161 72.68 -12.61 -63.85
CA LYS A 161 72.40 -11.22 -63.39
C LYS A 161 71.34 -11.24 -62.28
N LYS A 162 71.57 -10.53 -61.15
CA LYS A 162 70.56 -10.21 -60.13
C LYS A 162 69.81 -8.91 -60.52
N SER A 163 68.49 -8.87 -60.35
CA SER A 163 67.66 -7.68 -60.59
C SER A 163 66.98 -7.22 -59.29
N ASN A 164 67.34 -6.05 -58.77
CA ASN A 164 66.62 -5.37 -57.69
C ASN A 164 65.47 -4.54 -58.27
N LYS A 165 64.20 -4.90 -58.03
CA LYS A 165 63.05 -3.98 -58.20
C LYS A 165 62.75 -3.34 -56.84
N LYS A 166 62.73 -1.99 -56.78
CA LYS A 166 62.24 -1.25 -55.61
C LYS A 166 60.73 -1.50 -55.46
N VAL A 167 60.30 -1.90 -54.27
CA VAL A 167 58.89 -2.14 -53.93
C VAL A 167 58.41 -1.00 -53.02
N ASP A 168 57.21 -0.48 -53.31
CA ASP A 168 56.55 0.59 -52.56
C ASP A 168 55.72 0.00 -51.40
N LEU A 169 56.06 0.40 -50.17
CA LEU A 169 55.51 -0.16 -48.93
C LEU A 169 54.20 0.53 -48.49
N SER A 170 53.88 1.71 -49.04
CA SER A 170 52.66 2.47 -48.72
C SER A 170 51.37 1.67 -48.97
N LYS A 171 51.40 0.74 -49.92
CA LYS A 171 50.28 -0.15 -50.26
C LYS A 171 49.95 -1.18 -49.18
N ALA A 172 50.76 -1.28 -48.13
CA ALA A 172 50.55 -2.23 -47.03
C ALA A 172 49.49 -1.77 -46.00
N ARG A 173 48.98 -0.54 -46.09
CA ARG A 173 47.93 0.01 -45.22
C ARG A 173 46.54 -0.55 -45.57
N ILE A 174 46.34 -1.84 -45.31
CA ILE A 174 45.09 -2.56 -45.56
C ILE A 174 44.39 -2.97 -44.27
N ASP A 175 43.11 -3.29 -44.41
CA ASP A 175 42.36 -4.02 -43.40
C ASP A 175 42.88 -5.48 -43.34
N ILE A 176 43.34 -5.89 -42.17
CA ILE A 176 43.93 -7.22 -41.90
C ILE A 176 42.85 -8.32 -41.85
N ASN A 177 41.60 -7.96 -41.55
CA ASN A 177 40.47 -8.88 -41.54
C ASN A 177 39.96 -9.19 -42.96
N ASP A 178 40.31 -8.36 -43.95
CA ASP A 178 39.98 -8.60 -45.35
C ASP A 178 40.97 -9.58 -46.00
N SER A 179 40.58 -10.86 -45.99
CA SER A 179 41.40 -11.95 -46.51
C SER A 179 41.77 -11.81 -48.00
N GLU A 180 40.97 -11.10 -48.82
CA GLU A 180 41.25 -10.93 -50.25
C GLU A 180 42.36 -9.89 -50.46
N LYS A 181 42.29 -8.75 -49.75
CA LYS A 181 43.33 -7.70 -49.81
C LYS A 181 44.66 -8.19 -49.23
N VAL A 182 44.62 -8.97 -48.15
CA VAL A 182 45.82 -9.60 -47.58
C VAL A 182 46.47 -10.54 -48.60
N LEU A 183 45.69 -11.35 -49.31
CA LEU A 183 46.20 -12.27 -50.33
C LEU A 183 46.85 -11.53 -51.50
N GLU A 184 46.22 -10.47 -52.01
CA GLU A 184 46.79 -9.66 -53.08
C GLU A 184 48.14 -9.02 -52.71
N LEU A 185 48.27 -8.55 -51.46
CA LEU A 185 49.52 -7.99 -50.99
C LEU A 185 50.60 -9.05 -50.78
N LEU A 186 50.26 -10.20 -50.22
CA LEU A 186 51.21 -11.31 -50.06
C LEU A 186 51.71 -11.80 -51.44
N ASP A 187 50.85 -11.84 -52.45
CA ASP A 187 51.24 -12.17 -53.83
C ASP A 187 52.14 -11.08 -54.44
N LYS A 188 51.86 -9.79 -54.23
CA LYS A 188 52.70 -8.66 -54.70
C LYS A 188 54.07 -8.62 -54.01
N PHE A 189 54.11 -8.87 -52.70
CA PHE A 189 55.33 -8.86 -51.89
C PHE A 189 56.12 -10.18 -51.97
N SER A 190 55.59 -11.23 -52.61
CA SER A 190 56.29 -12.51 -52.81
C SER A 190 57.68 -12.37 -53.44
N SER A 191 57.86 -11.35 -54.29
CA SER A 191 59.13 -11.02 -54.95
C SER A 191 60.25 -10.55 -53.99
N LEU A 192 59.91 -10.19 -52.74
CA LEU A 192 60.87 -9.81 -51.70
C LEU A 192 61.53 -11.03 -51.01
N CYS A 193 60.99 -12.23 -51.21
CA CYS A 193 61.56 -13.47 -50.70
C CYS A 193 62.52 -14.06 -51.76
N GLU A 194 63.83 -13.85 -51.63
CA GLU A 194 64.83 -14.37 -52.60
C GLU A 194 65.12 -15.87 -52.44
N ASP A 195 64.93 -16.43 -51.24
CA ASP A 195 65.26 -17.82 -50.93
C ASP A 195 64.09 -18.77 -51.20
N ALA A 196 64.35 -19.89 -51.89
CA ALA A 196 63.35 -20.90 -52.24
C ALA A 196 62.57 -21.44 -51.02
N GLU A 197 63.22 -21.55 -49.86
CA GLU A 197 62.57 -21.97 -48.61
C GLU A 197 61.51 -20.96 -48.14
N THR A 198 61.83 -19.66 -48.19
CA THR A 198 60.91 -18.58 -47.79
C THR A 198 59.74 -18.43 -48.76
N GLN A 199 59.96 -18.62 -50.06
CA GLN A 199 58.88 -18.58 -51.05
C GLN A 199 57.91 -19.77 -50.93
N VAL A 200 58.42 -20.99 -50.70
CA VAL A 200 57.57 -22.18 -50.48
C VAL A 200 56.76 -22.01 -49.19
N ALA A 201 57.39 -21.50 -48.13
CA ALA A 201 56.69 -21.18 -46.90
C ALA A 201 55.57 -20.14 -47.13
N LEU A 202 55.84 -19.09 -47.90
CA LEU A 202 54.87 -18.05 -48.24
C LEU A 202 53.69 -18.62 -49.03
N GLN A 203 53.94 -19.45 -50.05
CA GLN A 203 52.88 -20.12 -50.82
C GLN A 203 52.00 -21.02 -49.92
N LYS A 204 52.59 -21.67 -48.92
CA LYS A 204 51.84 -22.46 -47.94
C LYS A 204 50.90 -21.58 -47.12
N VAL A 205 51.37 -20.43 -46.64
CA VAL A 205 50.53 -19.44 -45.92
C VAL A 205 49.43 -18.88 -46.82
N ILE A 206 49.74 -18.49 -48.06
CA ILE A 206 48.76 -18.03 -49.06
C ILE A 206 47.68 -19.09 -49.30
N SER A 207 48.06 -20.37 -49.39
CA SER A 207 47.10 -21.46 -49.54
C SER A 207 46.23 -21.68 -48.31
N GLN A 208 46.76 -21.44 -47.09
CA GLN A 208 46.02 -21.54 -45.84
C GLN A 208 44.96 -20.43 -45.76
N ILE A 209 45.33 -19.19 -46.11
CA ILE A 209 44.42 -18.05 -46.14
C ILE A 209 43.34 -18.26 -47.22
N LYS A 210 43.69 -18.66 -48.45
CA LYS A 210 42.73 -18.99 -49.53
C LYS A 210 41.74 -20.09 -49.14
N SER A 211 42.14 -21.03 -48.28
CA SER A 211 41.30 -22.15 -47.83
C SER A 211 40.62 -21.92 -46.49
N LYS A 212 40.70 -20.70 -45.92
CA LYS A 212 40.18 -20.34 -44.58
C LYS A 212 40.64 -21.29 -43.47
N ARG A 213 41.85 -21.86 -43.59
CA ARG A 213 42.46 -22.72 -42.56
C ARG A 213 43.35 -21.90 -41.63
N ALA A 214 43.49 -22.34 -40.39
CA ALA A 214 44.39 -21.70 -39.41
C ALA A 214 45.81 -21.54 -39.99
N VAL A 215 46.30 -20.32 -39.95
CA VAL A 215 47.59 -19.94 -40.53
C VAL A 215 48.71 -20.37 -39.58
N ALA A 216 49.62 -21.22 -40.08
CA ALA A 216 50.74 -21.75 -39.31
C ALA A 216 52.06 -21.34 -39.99
N PRO A 217 52.52 -20.10 -39.76
CA PRO A 217 53.73 -19.60 -40.39
C PRO A 217 54.97 -20.32 -39.85
N SER A 218 55.90 -20.63 -40.74
CA SER A 218 57.23 -21.14 -40.37
C SER A 218 58.08 -20.02 -39.77
N ASN A 219 58.99 -20.35 -38.84
CA ASN A 219 59.89 -19.38 -38.19
C ASN A 219 60.65 -18.50 -39.19
N GLN A 220 61.03 -19.04 -40.35
CA GLN A 220 61.73 -18.31 -41.41
C GLN A 220 60.93 -17.13 -41.98
N LEU A 221 59.59 -17.22 -42.02
CA LEU A 221 58.71 -16.14 -42.45
C LEU A 221 58.49 -15.10 -41.36
N LEU A 222 58.77 -15.43 -40.10
CA LEU A 222 58.60 -14.53 -38.95
C LEU A 222 59.86 -13.68 -38.69
N GLU A 223 61.01 -14.09 -39.25
CA GLU A 223 62.33 -13.46 -39.05
C GLU A 223 62.85 -12.75 -40.31
N LEU A 224 61.97 -12.38 -41.25
CA LEU A 224 62.38 -11.69 -42.47
C LEU A 224 62.90 -10.28 -42.15
N LYS A 225 64.00 -9.89 -42.80
CA LYS A 225 64.69 -8.61 -42.62
C LYS A 225 64.56 -7.73 -43.86
N GLY A 226 64.75 -6.43 -43.71
CA GLY A 226 64.58 -5.50 -44.83
C GLY A 226 63.11 -5.41 -45.25
N ASN A 227 62.83 -5.00 -46.49
CA ASN A 227 61.46 -4.74 -46.96
C ASN A 227 60.52 -5.95 -46.83
N ALA A 228 61.06 -7.16 -46.73
CA ALA A 228 60.32 -8.40 -46.51
C ALA A 228 59.71 -8.52 -45.09
N SER A 229 60.12 -7.69 -44.13
CA SER A 229 59.56 -7.68 -42.75
C SER A 229 58.07 -7.33 -42.70
N ILE A 230 57.53 -6.60 -43.68
CA ILE A 230 56.08 -6.33 -43.81
C ILE A 230 55.29 -7.63 -43.93
N ILE A 231 55.82 -8.62 -44.66
CA ILE A 231 55.20 -9.94 -44.79
C ILE A 231 55.11 -10.61 -43.42
N SER A 232 56.19 -10.53 -42.62
CA SER A 232 56.21 -11.04 -41.25
C SER A 232 55.16 -10.36 -40.37
N VAL A 233 55.04 -9.03 -40.44
CA VAL A 233 54.05 -8.23 -39.67
C VAL A 233 52.62 -8.63 -40.03
N LEU A 234 52.26 -8.61 -41.32
CA LEU A 234 50.92 -8.98 -41.79
C LEU A 234 50.54 -10.41 -41.39
N ILE A 235 51.48 -11.36 -41.51
CA ILE A 235 51.24 -12.76 -41.12
C ILE A 235 51.08 -12.90 -39.61
N THR A 236 51.87 -12.20 -38.80
CA THR A 236 51.72 -12.26 -37.33
C THR A 236 50.40 -11.67 -36.86
N LEU A 237 49.96 -10.56 -37.44
CA LEU A 237 48.71 -9.89 -37.05
C LEU A 237 47.48 -10.68 -37.51
N THR A 238 47.46 -11.16 -38.76
CA THR A 238 46.39 -12.07 -39.24
C THR A 238 46.29 -13.37 -38.45
N SER A 239 47.42 -13.86 -37.91
CA SER A 239 47.47 -15.10 -37.13
C SER A 239 47.29 -14.89 -35.62
N GLN A 240 47.07 -13.65 -35.15
CA GLN A 240 47.01 -13.28 -33.74
C GLN A 240 48.23 -13.77 -32.92
N LYS A 241 49.43 -13.69 -33.50
CA LYS A 241 50.70 -14.04 -32.85
C LYS A 241 51.50 -12.78 -32.51
N ASP A 242 52.47 -12.90 -31.59
CA ASP A 242 53.33 -11.79 -31.19
C ASP A 242 54.09 -11.19 -32.38
N SER A 243 53.75 -9.94 -32.69
CA SER A 243 54.26 -9.14 -33.81
C SER A 243 55.40 -8.20 -33.37
N SER A 244 55.78 -8.18 -32.08
CA SER A 244 56.74 -7.23 -31.52
C SER A 244 58.14 -7.28 -32.17
N LYS A 245 58.60 -8.48 -32.55
CA LYS A 245 59.89 -8.67 -33.25
C LYS A 245 59.81 -8.24 -34.72
N PRO A 246 58.83 -8.69 -35.53
CA PRO A 246 58.61 -8.19 -36.89
C PRO A 246 58.48 -6.67 -36.99
N ILE A 247 57.72 -6.05 -36.09
CA ILE A 247 57.48 -4.60 -36.10
C ILE A 247 58.77 -3.81 -35.81
N LYS A 248 59.64 -4.33 -34.91
CA LYS A 248 60.96 -3.74 -34.65
C LYS A 248 61.95 -3.84 -35.82
N GLU A 249 61.79 -4.83 -36.69
CA GLU A 249 62.58 -4.92 -37.91
C GLU A 249 62.01 -3.99 -39.00
N LEU A 250 60.70 -3.81 -39.05
CA LEU A 250 60.03 -2.89 -39.96
C LEU A 250 60.34 -1.42 -39.64
N SER A 251 60.45 -1.07 -38.35
CA SER A 251 60.77 0.31 -37.93
C SER A 251 62.15 0.80 -38.37
N LYS A 252 63.07 -0.12 -38.73
CA LYS A 252 64.38 0.23 -39.31
C LYS A 252 64.27 0.72 -40.76
N ILE A 253 63.11 0.60 -41.38
CA ILE A 253 62.87 0.85 -42.81
C ILE A 253 61.81 1.93 -42.96
N ASP A 254 60.70 1.77 -42.26
CA ASP A 254 59.57 2.69 -42.25
C ASP A 254 59.07 2.81 -40.80
N SER A 255 59.48 3.90 -40.14
CA SER A 255 59.12 4.17 -38.74
C SER A 255 57.63 4.39 -38.56
N ASP A 256 56.99 5.03 -39.54
CA ASP A 256 55.63 5.51 -39.45
C ASP A 256 54.68 4.33 -39.60
N LEU A 257 54.88 3.51 -40.63
CA LEU A 257 54.09 2.31 -40.87
C LEU A 257 54.29 1.26 -39.76
N ALA A 258 55.49 1.14 -39.19
CA ALA A 258 55.73 0.30 -38.02
C ALA A 258 54.98 0.77 -36.76
N SER A 259 54.85 2.09 -36.56
CA SER A 259 54.09 2.65 -35.44
C SER A 259 52.58 2.38 -35.57
N GLU A 260 52.01 2.50 -36.79
CA GLU A 260 50.60 2.21 -37.07
C GLU A 260 50.25 0.73 -36.79
N PHE A 261 51.13 -0.20 -37.18
CA PHE A 261 50.94 -1.62 -36.87
C PHE A 261 51.22 -1.98 -35.40
N ALA A 262 52.11 -1.26 -34.71
CA ALA A 262 52.34 -1.42 -33.27
C ALA A 262 51.10 -1.02 -32.46
N ASP A 263 50.43 0.05 -32.87
CA ASP A 263 49.20 0.52 -32.27
C ASP A 263 48.04 -0.45 -32.53
N LEU A 264 47.83 -0.87 -33.77
CA LEU A 264 46.86 -1.91 -34.11
C LEU A 264 47.08 -3.20 -33.29
N SER A 265 48.33 -3.63 -33.15
CA SER A 265 48.67 -4.79 -32.33
C SER A 265 48.36 -4.58 -30.84
N SER A 266 48.39 -3.35 -30.34
CA SER A 266 48.04 -3.04 -28.96
C SER A 266 46.51 -3.06 -28.77
N LEU A 267 45.77 -2.47 -29.72
CA LEU A 267 44.30 -2.47 -29.76
C LEU A 267 43.73 -3.90 -29.85
N MET A 268 44.26 -4.76 -30.73
CA MET A 268 43.83 -6.17 -30.82
C MET A 268 44.06 -6.98 -29.53
N ASN A 269 45.00 -6.54 -28.67
CA ASN A 269 45.28 -7.16 -27.38
C ASN A 269 44.57 -6.46 -26.20
N GLY A 270 43.63 -5.54 -26.49
CA GLY A 270 42.86 -4.83 -25.47
C GLY A 270 43.61 -3.74 -24.71
N LYS A 271 44.76 -3.24 -25.24
CA LYS A 271 45.55 -2.19 -24.60
C LYS A 271 45.54 -0.92 -25.45
N VAL A 272 44.89 0.12 -24.94
CA VAL A 272 44.87 1.45 -25.54
C VAL A 272 45.97 2.30 -24.91
N LYS A 273 46.82 2.95 -25.72
CA LYS A 273 47.90 3.82 -25.23
C LYS A 273 47.57 5.30 -25.43
N ASP A 274 47.22 5.68 -26.66
CA ASP A 274 46.93 7.07 -27.05
C ASP A 274 45.58 7.10 -27.80
N TRP A 275 44.47 6.95 -27.06
CA TRP A 275 43.12 6.81 -27.61
C TRP A 275 42.69 7.99 -28.51
N SER A 276 42.93 9.23 -28.05
CA SER A 276 42.54 10.46 -28.76
C SER A 276 43.26 10.64 -30.12
N GLU A 277 44.55 10.32 -30.20
CA GLU A 277 45.29 10.37 -31.46
C GLU A 277 44.78 9.32 -32.47
N THR A 278 44.29 8.17 -32.01
CA THR A 278 43.80 7.11 -32.91
C THR A 278 42.45 7.43 -33.56
N ILE A 279 41.56 8.13 -32.85
CA ILE A 279 40.21 8.49 -33.34
C ILE A 279 40.26 9.63 -34.35
N THR A 280 41.18 10.59 -34.17
CA THR A 280 41.33 11.78 -35.03
C THR A 280 42.02 11.52 -36.38
N THR A 281 42.31 10.26 -36.73
CA THR A 281 43.03 9.94 -37.98
C THR A 281 42.14 10.01 -39.23
N ASP A 282 42.26 11.07 -40.04
CA ASP A 282 41.43 11.30 -41.25
C ASP A 282 41.66 10.33 -42.43
N SER A 283 42.74 9.55 -42.41
CA SER A 283 43.08 8.67 -43.54
C SER A 283 42.04 7.56 -43.74
N LYS A 284 41.52 7.42 -44.97
CA LYS A 284 40.51 6.40 -45.38
C LYS A 284 41.12 5.03 -45.74
N ASP A 285 42.38 4.81 -45.38
CA ASP A 285 43.08 3.56 -45.65
C ASP A 285 42.54 2.44 -44.74
N GLY A 286 42.54 1.19 -45.23
CA GLY A 286 41.93 0.07 -44.51
C GLY A 286 42.53 -0.19 -43.12
N LEU A 287 43.81 0.15 -42.93
CA LEU A 287 44.50 0.05 -41.64
C LEU A 287 43.96 1.07 -40.61
N SER A 288 43.74 2.31 -41.04
CA SER A 288 43.29 3.41 -40.19
C SER A 288 41.83 3.28 -39.81
N LEU A 289 40.99 2.77 -40.72
CA LEU A 289 39.59 2.44 -40.42
C LEU A 289 39.48 1.34 -39.36
N LEU A 290 40.29 0.28 -39.47
CA LEU A 290 40.29 -0.81 -38.49
C LEU A 290 40.84 -0.36 -37.12
N ARG A 291 41.85 0.51 -37.08
CA ARG A 291 42.32 1.13 -35.83
C ARG A 291 41.23 1.98 -35.18
N ARG A 292 40.53 2.84 -35.95
CA ARG A 292 39.40 3.64 -35.45
C ARG A 292 38.27 2.76 -34.92
N TYR A 293 37.88 1.72 -35.65
CA TYR A 293 36.85 0.77 -35.22
C TYR A 293 37.21 0.11 -33.87
N LEU A 294 38.42 -0.41 -33.74
CA LEU A 294 38.88 -1.06 -32.50
C LEU A 294 39.05 -0.06 -31.34
N ALA A 295 39.48 1.17 -31.63
CA ALA A 295 39.58 2.24 -30.63
C ALA A 295 38.19 2.63 -30.09
N TRP A 296 37.18 2.72 -30.96
CA TRP A 296 35.79 2.97 -30.55
C TRP A 296 35.19 1.80 -29.76
N GLN A 297 35.50 0.56 -30.13
CA GLN A 297 35.07 -0.63 -29.40
C GLN A 297 35.63 -0.69 -27.96
N LEU A 298 36.84 -0.18 -27.75
CA LEU A 298 37.55 -0.16 -26.45
C LEU A 298 37.51 1.20 -25.76
N THR A 299 36.56 2.07 -26.10
CA THR A 299 36.47 3.44 -25.58
C THR A 299 36.38 3.51 -24.05
N PRO A 300 37.33 4.21 -23.38
CA PRO A 300 37.19 4.59 -21.98
C PRO A 300 36.03 5.59 -21.80
N LEU A 301 35.08 5.31 -20.90
CA LEU A 301 33.90 6.15 -20.69
C LEU A 301 34.27 7.58 -20.21
N ASP A 302 35.28 7.71 -19.34
CA ASP A 302 35.76 9.00 -18.80
C ASP A 302 36.40 9.94 -19.87
N GLU A 303 36.83 9.38 -21.00
CA GLU A 303 37.39 10.16 -22.12
C GLU A 303 36.32 10.45 -23.18
N ALA A 304 35.31 9.59 -23.32
CA ALA A 304 34.18 9.79 -24.21
C ALA A 304 33.28 10.96 -23.79
N SER A 305 33.10 11.20 -22.49
CA SER A 305 32.31 12.34 -21.97
C SER A 305 32.90 13.72 -22.30
N LYS A 306 34.13 13.78 -22.83
CA LYS A 306 34.80 15.04 -23.24
C LYS A 306 34.71 15.31 -24.74
N LEU A 307 34.13 14.39 -25.52
CA LEU A 307 33.98 14.53 -26.95
C LEU A 307 32.75 15.36 -27.32
N SER A 308 32.78 15.96 -28.50
CA SER A 308 31.64 16.68 -29.05
C SER A 308 30.55 15.74 -29.58
N SER A 309 29.32 16.26 -29.72
CA SER A 309 28.17 15.53 -30.28
C SER A 309 28.49 14.89 -31.65
N LYS A 310 29.20 15.62 -32.52
CA LYS A 310 29.58 15.16 -33.87
C LYS A 310 30.56 13.99 -33.85
N GLU A 311 31.54 14.01 -32.95
CA GLU A 311 32.52 12.94 -32.85
C GLU A 311 31.89 11.66 -32.28
N LEU A 312 30.94 11.80 -31.35
CA LEU A 312 30.21 10.68 -30.77
C LEU A 312 29.25 10.04 -31.79
N SER A 313 28.55 10.84 -32.60
CA SER A 313 27.65 10.30 -33.63
C SER A 313 28.39 9.52 -34.72
N GLU A 314 29.54 10.02 -35.18
CA GLU A 314 30.42 9.30 -36.12
C GLU A 314 30.95 7.99 -35.51
N GLY A 315 31.32 8.01 -34.23
CA GLY A 315 31.75 6.81 -33.49
C GLY A 315 30.65 5.76 -33.36
N ILE A 316 29.42 6.19 -33.04
CA ILE A 316 28.25 5.32 -32.94
C ILE A 316 27.91 4.70 -34.30
N GLU A 317 27.97 5.47 -35.40
CA GLU A 317 27.74 4.94 -36.75
C GLU A 317 28.73 3.84 -37.15
N LEU A 318 30.01 3.98 -36.79
CA LEU A 318 31.03 2.96 -37.04
C LEU A 318 30.78 1.64 -36.29
N LEU A 319 30.10 1.70 -35.15
CA LEU A 319 29.82 0.52 -34.32
C LEU A 319 28.50 -0.19 -34.68
N LYS A 320 27.54 0.51 -35.32
CA LYS A 320 26.19 0.01 -35.64
C LYS A 320 26.16 -1.26 -36.50
N ASP A 321 27.18 -1.51 -37.31
CA ASP A 321 27.20 -2.64 -38.26
C ASP A 321 27.38 -4.01 -37.58
N ASN A 322 27.79 -4.08 -36.31
CA ASN A 322 28.01 -5.33 -35.58
C ASN A 322 27.18 -5.40 -34.28
N SER A 323 26.31 -6.41 -34.19
CA SER A 323 25.41 -6.61 -33.05
C SER A 323 26.11 -6.88 -31.70
N GLU A 324 27.39 -7.25 -31.72
CA GLU A 324 28.20 -7.43 -30.51
C GLU A 324 28.47 -6.11 -29.77
N ASN A 325 28.24 -4.96 -30.42
CA ASN A 325 28.52 -3.64 -29.85
C ASN A 325 27.29 -2.97 -29.20
N ASN A 326 26.11 -3.60 -29.18
CA ASN A 326 24.86 -2.96 -28.76
C ASN A 326 24.92 -2.30 -27.37
N SER A 327 25.48 -2.96 -26.36
CA SER A 327 25.60 -2.38 -25.01
C SER A 327 26.56 -1.19 -24.96
N LYS A 328 27.59 -1.18 -25.81
CA LYS A 328 28.54 -0.07 -25.91
C LYS A 328 27.97 1.10 -26.69
N ILE A 329 27.16 0.80 -27.73
CA ILE A 329 26.39 1.80 -28.46
C ILE A 329 25.42 2.49 -27.51
N GLU A 330 24.70 1.73 -26.67
CA GLU A 330 23.77 2.29 -25.68
C GLU A 330 24.47 3.26 -24.70
N GLN A 331 25.61 2.84 -24.13
CA GLN A 331 26.42 3.70 -23.26
C GLN A 331 26.90 4.97 -23.98
N LEU A 332 27.37 4.84 -25.23
CA LEU A 332 27.79 6.00 -26.01
C LEU A 332 26.61 6.89 -26.41
N THR A 333 25.40 6.34 -26.61
CA THR A 333 24.20 7.14 -26.88
C THR A 333 23.75 7.95 -25.67
N TRP A 334 23.92 7.44 -24.44
CA TRP A 334 23.67 8.21 -23.22
C TRP A 334 24.64 9.38 -23.08
N ILE A 335 25.94 9.14 -23.33
CA ILE A 335 26.95 10.22 -23.37
C ILE A 335 26.66 11.21 -24.50
N TYR A 336 26.27 10.74 -25.68
CA TYR A 336 25.90 11.58 -26.81
C TYR A 336 24.72 12.51 -26.49
N LEU A 337 23.69 12.00 -25.80
CA LEU A 337 22.56 12.79 -25.33
C LEU A 337 22.99 13.85 -24.30
N SER A 338 23.92 13.51 -23.40
CA SER A 338 24.49 14.50 -22.47
C SER A 338 25.27 15.60 -23.19
N ALA A 339 26.09 15.25 -24.20
CA ALA A 339 26.84 16.20 -25.00
C ALA A 339 25.93 17.11 -25.84
N LEU A 340 24.86 16.58 -26.45
CA LEU A 340 23.86 17.38 -27.18
C LEU A 340 23.18 18.41 -26.27
N ASN A 341 22.87 18.02 -25.04
CA ASN A 341 22.27 18.90 -24.04
C ASN A 341 23.24 20.00 -23.58
N ASP A 342 24.52 19.66 -23.35
CA ASP A 342 25.56 20.64 -23.01
C ASP A 342 25.86 21.62 -24.17
N GLU A 343 25.72 21.16 -25.42
CA GLU A 343 25.87 21.98 -26.63
C GLU A 343 24.62 22.83 -26.96
N GLY A 344 23.50 22.60 -26.27
CA GLY A 344 22.25 23.38 -26.42
C GLY A 344 21.30 22.91 -27.52
N GLU A 345 21.52 21.74 -28.11
CA GLU A 345 20.65 21.13 -29.14
C GLU A 345 19.53 20.28 -28.50
N THR A 346 18.72 20.91 -27.65
CA THR A 346 17.74 20.23 -26.78
C THR A 346 16.60 19.51 -27.52
N GLU A 347 16.19 20.00 -28.69
CA GLU A 347 15.13 19.37 -29.50
C GLU A 347 15.60 18.08 -30.19
N GLU A 348 16.86 18.03 -30.63
CA GLU A 348 17.44 16.82 -31.21
C GLU A 348 17.66 15.75 -30.14
N ALA A 349 18.17 16.15 -28.97
CA ALA A 349 18.28 15.28 -27.81
C ALA A 349 16.92 14.70 -27.39
N LYS A 350 15.87 15.53 -27.40
CA LYS A 350 14.50 15.11 -27.09
C LYS A 350 13.96 14.06 -28.07
N GLN A 351 14.09 14.28 -29.39
CA GLN A 351 13.63 13.32 -30.39
C GLN A 351 14.36 11.98 -30.27
N LEU A 352 15.68 12.03 -30.09
CA LEU A 352 16.50 10.84 -29.90
C LEU A 352 16.11 10.07 -28.64
N LEU A 353 15.85 10.75 -27.52
CA LEU A 353 15.42 10.10 -26.28
C LEU A 353 14.08 9.36 -26.45
N LEU A 354 13.11 9.97 -27.14
CA LEU A 354 11.78 9.37 -27.36
C LEU A 354 11.82 8.10 -28.23
N GLU A 355 12.84 7.95 -29.08
CA GLU A 355 13.04 6.77 -29.91
C GLU A 355 13.69 5.59 -29.16
N GLN A 356 14.29 5.84 -27.98
CA GLN A 356 14.96 4.79 -27.18
C GLN A 356 14.01 4.09 -26.21
N SER A 357 14.39 2.88 -25.78
CA SER A 357 13.76 2.11 -24.70
C SER A 357 14.78 1.77 -23.62
N LEU A 358 14.38 1.79 -22.35
CA LEU A 358 15.27 1.46 -21.24
C LEU A 358 15.25 -0.06 -20.97
N ASP A 359 16.44 -0.66 -20.92
CA ASP A 359 16.64 -2.03 -20.46
C ASP A 359 16.54 -2.12 -18.92
N GLN A 360 16.38 -3.34 -18.39
CA GLN A 360 16.20 -3.57 -16.94
C GLN A 360 17.32 -2.99 -16.07
N ASN A 361 18.56 -2.97 -16.58
CA ASN A 361 19.76 -2.55 -15.85
C ASN A 361 20.38 -1.28 -16.47
N ALA A 362 19.57 -0.40 -17.06
CA ALA A 362 20.06 0.83 -17.69
C ALA A 362 20.78 1.70 -16.65
N ASN A 363 21.98 2.20 -16.96
CA ASN A 363 22.69 3.11 -16.07
C ASN A 363 22.11 4.52 -16.23
N LEU A 364 21.29 4.96 -15.28
CA LEU A 364 20.58 6.23 -15.35
C LEU A 364 21.41 7.43 -14.86
N THR A 365 22.62 7.20 -14.35
CA THR A 365 23.52 8.24 -13.81
C THR A 365 23.79 9.37 -14.81
N GLU A 366 23.97 9.04 -16.09
CA GLU A 366 24.23 10.03 -17.16
C GLU A 366 22.94 10.54 -17.82
N LEU A 367 21.85 9.79 -17.72
CA LEU A 367 20.58 10.09 -18.38
C LEU A 367 19.70 11.04 -17.56
N MET A 368 19.67 10.88 -16.23
CA MET A 368 18.82 11.69 -15.36
C MET A 368 19.11 13.20 -15.42
N PRO A 369 20.38 13.66 -15.47
CA PRO A 369 20.69 15.08 -15.67
C PRO A 369 20.08 15.63 -16.96
N VAL A 370 20.12 14.86 -18.06
CA VAL A 370 19.54 15.25 -19.36
C VAL A 370 18.02 15.32 -19.30
N ILE A 371 17.38 14.36 -18.61
CA ILE A 371 15.92 14.39 -18.42
C ILE A 371 15.50 15.62 -17.60
N SER A 372 16.27 15.95 -16.55
CA SER A 372 15.99 17.11 -15.69
C SER A 372 16.19 18.44 -16.40
N SER A 373 17.17 18.55 -17.32
CA SER A 373 17.43 19.80 -18.05
C SER A 373 16.43 20.08 -19.16
N ILE A 374 15.94 19.04 -19.87
CA ILE A 374 14.98 19.22 -20.96
C ILE A 374 13.58 19.56 -20.41
N ASN A 375 13.21 19.02 -19.23
CA ASN A 375 11.97 19.31 -18.50
C ASN A 375 10.74 19.47 -19.42
N SER A 376 10.41 18.42 -20.17
CA SER A 376 9.28 18.43 -21.12
C SER A 376 8.26 17.34 -20.78
N PRO A 377 6.95 17.62 -20.95
CA PRO A 377 5.89 16.69 -20.56
C PRO A 377 5.95 15.37 -21.37
N GLU A 378 6.38 15.43 -22.62
CA GLU A 378 6.51 14.25 -23.49
C GLU A 378 7.62 13.28 -23.01
N ILE A 379 8.70 13.80 -22.43
CA ILE A 379 9.77 12.99 -21.84
C ILE A 379 9.30 12.38 -20.52
N TYR A 380 8.52 13.11 -19.73
CA TYR A 380 7.91 12.57 -18.52
C TYR A 380 6.94 11.43 -18.83
N ASP A 381 6.06 11.59 -19.82
CA ASP A 381 5.18 10.52 -20.31
C ASP A 381 5.96 9.31 -20.84
N TRP A 382 7.12 9.53 -21.47
CA TRP A 382 8.02 8.45 -21.89
C TRP A 382 8.61 7.73 -20.68
N LEU A 383 9.15 8.46 -19.70
CA LEU A 383 9.75 7.86 -18.50
C LEU A 383 8.72 7.08 -17.69
N GLU A 384 7.49 7.60 -17.54
CA GLU A 384 6.38 6.91 -16.88
C GLU A 384 6.07 5.54 -17.51
N LYS A 385 6.22 5.41 -18.84
CA LYS A 385 6.04 4.13 -19.56
C LYS A 385 7.21 3.16 -19.38
N GLN A 386 8.42 3.66 -19.08
CA GLN A 386 9.60 2.83 -18.89
C GLN A 386 9.76 2.32 -17.45
N ILE A 387 9.27 3.05 -16.43
CA ILE A 387 9.33 2.66 -15.00
C ILE A 387 8.92 1.19 -14.75
N PRO A 388 7.86 0.63 -15.37
CA PRO A 388 7.47 -0.76 -15.19
C PRO A 388 8.50 -1.82 -15.63
N ASN A 389 9.57 -1.44 -16.34
CA ASN A 389 10.60 -2.36 -16.80
C ASN A 389 11.92 -2.23 -16.02
N LEU A 390 12.10 -1.19 -15.20
CA LEU A 390 13.34 -0.92 -14.49
C LEU A 390 13.56 -1.83 -13.27
N ASP A 391 14.84 -2.06 -12.93
CA ASP A 391 15.29 -2.73 -11.71
C ASP A 391 15.32 -1.80 -10.49
N GLU A 392 15.57 -2.37 -9.30
CA GLU A 392 15.52 -1.64 -8.03
C GLU A 392 16.57 -0.52 -7.95
N ALA A 393 17.78 -0.75 -8.48
CA ALA A 393 18.86 0.24 -8.48
C ALA A 393 18.48 1.47 -9.32
N SER A 394 17.94 1.25 -10.52
CA SER A 394 17.47 2.32 -11.41
C SER A 394 16.34 3.14 -10.77
N LEU A 395 15.42 2.49 -10.06
CA LEU A 395 14.33 3.18 -9.37
C LEU A 395 14.84 4.06 -8.22
N ILE A 396 15.83 3.60 -7.46
CA ILE A 396 16.47 4.42 -6.41
C ILE A 396 17.17 5.63 -7.03
N GLU A 397 17.86 5.46 -8.16
CA GLU A 397 18.52 6.56 -8.86
C GLU A 397 17.49 7.63 -9.25
N ILE A 398 16.35 7.25 -9.83
CA ILE A 398 15.26 8.19 -10.16
C ILE A 398 14.77 8.95 -8.93
N ILE A 399 14.63 8.29 -7.78
CA ILE A 399 14.09 8.91 -6.57
C ILE A 399 15.07 9.88 -5.91
N LYS A 400 16.38 9.67 -6.08
CA LYS A 400 17.43 10.54 -5.55
C LYS A 400 17.64 11.82 -6.38
N VAL A 401 17.04 11.94 -7.56
CA VAL A 401 17.18 13.13 -8.43
C VAL A 401 16.39 14.31 -7.88
N GLN A 402 17.05 15.47 -7.78
CA GLN A 402 16.43 16.72 -7.38
C GLN A 402 15.51 17.27 -8.50
N ASP A 403 14.40 17.92 -8.11
CA ASP A 403 13.46 18.59 -9.02
C ASP A 403 12.70 17.70 -10.03
N MET A 404 12.57 16.39 -9.75
CA MET A 404 11.72 15.50 -10.54
C MET A 404 10.23 15.69 -10.23
N SER A 405 9.38 15.45 -11.25
CA SER A 405 7.93 15.48 -11.05
C SER A 405 7.50 14.45 -9.98
N ASN A 406 6.68 14.90 -9.03
CA ASN A 406 6.07 14.04 -8.02
C ASN A 406 5.27 12.88 -8.62
N SER A 407 4.75 12.99 -9.86
CA SER A 407 4.05 11.89 -10.55
C SER A 407 4.98 10.70 -10.83
N ILE A 408 6.19 11.00 -11.31
CA ILE A 408 7.23 10.02 -11.67
C ILE A 408 7.79 9.38 -10.41
N LEU A 409 8.14 10.21 -9.41
CA LEU A 409 8.65 9.75 -8.12
C LEU A 409 7.65 8.80 -7.45
N LYS A 410 6.36 9.15 -7.46
CA LYS A 410 5.28 8.31 -6.94
C LYS A 410 5.19 6.97 -7.66
N LEU A 411 5.29 6.93 -8.99
CA LEU A 411 5.25 5.68 -9.76
C LEU A 411 6.44 4.78 -9.45
N ALA A 412 7.64 5.36 -9.32
CA ALA A 412 8.84 4.62 -8.94
C ALA A 412 8.73 4.04 -7.51
N LEU A 413 8.28 4.86 -6.56
CA LEU A 413 8.03 4.45 -5.17
C LEU A 413 6.97 3.35 -5.06
N ASN A 414 5.85 3.47 -5.77
CA ASN A 414 4.79 2.46 -5.77
C ASN A 414 5.34 1.09 -6.22
N ARG A 415 6.16 1.07 -7.27
CA ARG A 415 6.79 -0.16 -7.77
C ARG A 415 7.75 -0.77 -6.76
N LEU A 416 8.61 0.04 -6.13
CA LEU A 416 9.53 -0.43 -5.09
C LEU A 416 8.76 -0.99 -3.88
N GLN A 417 7.71 -0.30 -3.42
CA GLN A 417 6.89 -0.75 -2.29
C GLN A 417 6.18 -2.07 -2.58
N ASP A 418 5.73 -2.27 -3.83
CA ASP A 418 5.03 -3.49 -4.25
C ASP A 418 5.98 -4.69 -4.42
N GLN A 419 7.27 -4.45 -4.68
CA GLN A 419 8.33 -5.48 -4.75
C GLN A 419 8.81 -5.94 -3.37
N ASN A 420 8.67 -5.09 -2.34
CA ASN A 420 8.95 -5.41 -0.94
C ASN A 420 10.39 -5.93 -0.69
N SER A 421 11.37 -5.24 -1.29
CA SER A 421 12.80 -5.57 -1.22
C SER A 421 13.55 -4.79 -0.13
N GLU A 422 14.79 -5.21 0.20
CA GLU A 422 15.66 -4.50 1.17
C GLU A 422 15.98 -3.06 0.73
N ALA A 423 15.99 -2.80 -0.59
CA ALA A 423 16.16 -1.47 -1.19
C ALA A 423 15.08 -0.46 -0.76
N TRP A 424 13.92 -0.92 -0.29
CA TRP A 424 12.86 -0.06 0.22
C TRP A 424 13.33 0.78 1.43
N GLU A 425 14.17 0.21 2.30
CA GLU A 425 14.63 0.87 3.53
C GLU A 425 15.43 2.16 3.25
N GLU A 426 16.13 2.25 2.13
CA GLU A 426 16.91 3.43 1.75
C GLU A 426 16.06 4.64 1.36
N VAL A 427 14.80 4.42 0.98
CA VAL A 427 13.95 5.43 0.32
C VAL A 427 12.67 5.73 1.11
N VAL A 428 12.52 5.15 2.30
CA VAL A 428 11.31 5.29 3.12
C VAL A 428 11.01 6.75 3.48
N GLU A 429 12.03 7.53 3.84
CA GLU A 429 11.85 8.96 4.19
C GLU A 429 11.33 9.76 2.99
N ASN A 430 11.93 9.59 1.81
CA ASN A 430 11.44 10.18 0.56
C ASN A 430 10.00 9.73 0.24
N ALA A 431 9.67 8.47 0.54
CA ALA A 431 8.33 7.95 0.30
C ALA A 431 7.26 8.67 1.13
N VAL A 432 7.57 9.00 2.40
CA VAL A 432 6.64 9.73 3.28
C VAL A 432 6.32 11.11 2.71
N ASP A 433 7.34 11.86 2.30
CA ASP A 433 7.18 13.21 1.72
C ASP A 433 6.37 13.18 0.43
N ILE A 434 6.74 12.30 -0.52
CA ILE A 434 6.09 12.21 -1.83
C ILE A 434 4.65 11.72 -1.68
N TYR A 435 4.39 10.67 -0.90
CA TYR A 435 3.02 10.18 -0.69
C TYR A 435 2.15 11.20 0.03
N SER A 436 2.71 12.04 0.90
CA SER A 436 1.99 13.14 1.53
C SER A 436 1.60 14.21 0.51
N GLN A 437 2.53 14.63 -0.35
CA GLN A 437 2.28 15.65 -1.38
C GLN A 437 1.32 15.16 -2.47
N THR A 438 1.41 13.88 -2.87
CA THR A 438 0.53 13.29 -3.88
C THR A 438 -0.76 12.70 -3.31
N LEU A 439 -0.99 12.81 -1.99
CA LEU A 439 -2.18 12.33 -1.28
C LEU A 439 -2.46 10.82 -1.45
N GLU A 440 -1.40 10.00 -1.49
CA GLU A 440 -1.46 8.52 -1.52
C GLU A 440 -1.62 7.94 -0.10
N LEU A 441 -2.71 8.34 0.56
CA LEU A 441 -2.92 8.15 2.00
C LEU A 441 -3.00 6.67 2.42
N GLU A 442 -3.46 5.77 1.55
CA GLU A 442 -3.54 4.32 1.87
C GLU A 442 -2.16 3.69 1.96
N ARG A 443 -1.25 4.04 1.03
CA ARG A 443 0.15 3.57 1.06
C ARG A 443 0.89 4.15 2.25
N LEU A 444 0.62 5.41 2.57
CA LEU A 444 1.16 6.09 3.75
C LEU A 444 0.67 5.45 5.06
N ALA A 445 -0.63 5.14 5.16
CA ALA A 445 -1.19 4.41 6.30
C ALA A 445 -0.56 3.02 6.45
N LYS A 446 -0.34 2.31 5.34
CA LYS A 446 0.34 1.01 5.34
C LYS A 446 1.78 1.14 5.88
N LEU A 447 2.51 2.19 5.52
CA LEU A 447 3.86 2.44 6.04
C LEU A 447 3.88 2.70 7.54
N PHE A 448 2.96 3.52 8.04
CA PHE A 448 2.84 3.75 9.49
C PHE A 448 2.41 2.50 10.24
N SER A 449 1.61 1.62 9.62
CA SER A 449 1.24 0.34 10.23
C SER A 449 2.41 -0.64 10.36
N THR A 450 3.37 -0.61 9.42
CA THR A 450 4.52 -1.52 9.42
C THR A 450 5.69 -1.00 10.25
N ASN A 451 5.89 0.32 10.31
CA ASN A 451 6.97 0.94 11.07
C ASN A 451 6.45 2.10 11.95
N PRO A 452 6.07 1.84 13.21
CA PRO A 452 5.54 2.87 14.11
C PRO A 452 6.58 3.93 14.49
N VAL A 453 7.88 3.67 14.34
CA VAL A 453 8.93 4.67 14.62
C VAL A 453 8.83 5.85 13.65
N LEU A 454 8.39 5.61 12.40
CA LEU A 454 8.20 6.67 11.41
C LEU A 454 7.12 7.68 11.82
N VAL A 455 6.11 7.25 12.58
CA VAL A 455 5.04 8.12 13.07
C VAL A 455 5.60 9.20 14.00
N LEU A 456 6.61 8.85 14.79
CA LEU A 456 7.27 9.79 15.70
C LEU A 456 8.19 10.77 14.95
N ALA A 457 8.76 10.35 13.82
CA ALA A 457 9.59 11.20 12.97
C ALA A 457 8.76 12.14 12.08
N HIS A 458 7.59 11.68 11.60
CA HIS A 458 6.69 12.36 10.68
C HIS A 458 5.26 12.51 11.25
N PRO A 459 5.08 13.27 12.35
CA PRO A 459 3.80 13.36 13.02
C PRO A 459 2.73 14.14 12.23
N TYR A 460 3.11 15.12 11.38
CA TYR A 460 2.14 15.89 10.60
C TYR A 460 1.48 15.05 9.51
N GLU A 461 2.26 14.18 8.90
CA GLU A 461 1.88 13.22 7.87
C GLU A 461 0.98 12.13 8.45
N ALA A 462 1.25 11.68 9.69
CA ALA A 462 0.36 10.80 10.44
C ALA A 462 -1.00 11.44 10.74
N LEU A 463 -1.03 12.71 11.12
CA LEU A 463 -2.29 13.45 11.31
C LEU A 463 -3.04 13.65 9.98
N LEU A 464 -2.31 13.94 8.89
CA LEU A 464 -2.88 14.04 7.55
C LEU A 464 -3.61 12.77 7.15
N VAL A 465 -2.95 11.61 7.31
CA VAL A 465 -3.58 10.31 7.06
C VAL A 465 -4.82 10.14 7.91
N TYR A 466 -4.75 10.37 9.22
CA TYR A 466 -5.92 10.21 10.09
C TYR A 466 -7.11 11.08 9.67
N HIS A 467 -6.86 12.33 9.26
CA HIS A 467 -7.94 13.26 8.88
C HIS A 467 -8.51 13.03 7.48
N LEU A 468 -7.68 12.59 6.54
CA LEU A 468 -8.01 12.56 5.11
C LEU A 468 -8.20 11.15 4.53
N ILE A 469 -7.78 10.08 5.23
CA ILE A 469 -7.90 8.71 4.69
C ILE A 469 -9.36 8.37 4.41
N ALA A 470 -9.60 7.86 3.20
CA ALA A 470 -10.92 7.49 2.75
C ALA A 470 -11.43 6.25 3.50
N ALA A 471 -12.73 6.23 3.74
CA ALA A 471 -13.41 5.21 4.52
C ALA A 471 -13.54 3.85 3.80
N ASN A 472 -13.26 3.80 2.49
CA ASN A 472 -13.39 2.62 1.63
C ASN A 472 -12.14 1.72 1.59
N GLY A 473 -11.09 2.05 2.35
CA GLY A 473 -9.87 1.26 2.48
C GLY A 473 -10.01 0.06 3.43
N ASP A 474 -8.91 -0.70 3.59
CA ASP A 474 -8.83 -1.85 4.50
C ASP A 474 -9.15 -1.45 5.95
N SER A 475 -10.12 -2.13 6.57
CA SER A 475 -10.58 -1.86 7.94
C SER A 475 -9.46 -1.98 8.98
N ASN A 476 -8.48 -2.87 8.77
CA ASN A 476 -7.32 -3.00 9.64
C ASN A 476 -6.42 -1.76 9.56
N LEU A 477 -6.17 -1.26 8.35
CA LEU A 477 -5.39 -0.03 8.16
C LEU A 477 -6.09 1.15 8.82
N LEU A 478 -7.40 1.30 8.64
CA LEU A 478 -8.19 2.35 9.28
C LEU A 478 -8.10 2.30 10.82
N ALA A 479 -8.09 1.11 11.43
CA ALA A 479 -7.91 0.98 12.87
C ALA A 479 -6.53 1.47 13.33
N THR A 480 -5.46 1.15 12.58
CA THR A 480 -4.09 1.58 12.91
C THR A 480 -3.86 3.09 12.80
N THR A 481 -4.65 3.80 11.97
CA THR A 481 -4.53 5.28 11.89
C THR A 481 -4.87 5.98 13.22
N LYS A 482 -5.73 5.38 14.06
CA LYS A 482 -6.06 5.93 15.38
C LYS A 482 -4.89 5.83 16.35
N THR A 483 -4.16 4.72 16.33
CA THR A 483 -2.96 4.54 17.16
C THR A 483 -1.82 5.41 16.67
N ALA A 484 -1.61 5.47 15.35
CA ALA A 484 -0.62 6.37 14.75
C ALA A 484 -0.89 7.84 15.10
N ARG A 485 -2.15 8.29 15.09
CA ARG A 485 -2.51 9.63 15.56
C ARG A 485 -2.07 9.88 17.02
N SER A 486 -2.35 8.96 17.93
CA SER A 486 -1.99 9.16 19.34
C SER A 486 -0.47 9.28 19.55
N GLU A 487 0.31 8.49 18.80
CA GLU A 487 1.77 8.57 18.82
C GLU A 487 2.26 9.88 18.20
N ALA A 488 1.68 10.31 17.07
CA ALA A 488 2.01 11.55 16.40
C ALA A 488 1.79 12.79 17.29
N LEU A 489 0.67 12.84 18.02
CA LEU A 489 0.37 13.93 18.96
C LEU A 489 1.42 14.07 20.06
N SER A 490 2.08 12.97 20.45
CA SER A 490 3.14 13.01 21.47
C SER A 490 4.46 13.62 20.95
N ALA A 491 4.71 13.54 19.64
CA ALA A 491 5.96 13.96 18.99
C ALA A 491 5.86 15.34 18.31
N ILE A 492 4.66 15.78 17.92
CA ILE A 492 4.43 16.97 17.10
C ILE A 492 5.03 18.28 17.62
N HIS A 493 5.20 18.43 18.95
CA HIS A 493 5.82 19.61 19.53
C HIS A 493 7.35 19.63 19.43
N ALA A 494 7.98 18.48 19.18
CA ALA A 494 9.42 18.33 19.02
C ALA A 494 9.88 18.41 17.55
N THR A 495 8.93 18.35 16.60
CA THR A 495 9.17 18.33 15.15
C THR A 495 8.76 19.65 14.50
N GLN A 496 9.52 20.08 13.49
CA GLN A 496 9.13 21.23 12.66
C GLN A 496 8.16 20.79 11.55
N PRO A 497 7.24 21.67 11.10
CA PRO A 497 6.37 21.35 9.99
C PRO A 497 7.18 21.20 8.68
N PRO A 498 6.87 20.19 7.85
CA PRO A 498 7.43 20.03 6.51
C PRO A 498 7.29 21.28 5.63
N GLU A 499 8.26 21.54 4.74
CA GLU A 499 8.28 22.74 3.90
C GLU A 499 7.12 22.82 2.90
N TYR A 500 6.61 21.67 2.44
CA TYR A 500 5.47 21.60 1.52
C TYR A 500 4.13 21.91 2.19
N LEU A 501 4.06 21.92 3.53
CA LEU A 501 2.85 22.29 4.24
C LEU A 501 2.71 23.80 4.32
N SER A 502 1.73 24.34 3.59
CA SER A 502 1.38 25.75 3.68
C SER A 502 1.00 26.15 5.11
N SER A 503 1.19 27.44 5.45
CA SER A 503 0.79 27.98 6.76
C SER A 503 -0.69 27.72 7.08
N THR A 504 -1.54 27.76 6.05
CA THR A 504 -2.96 27.40 6.04
C THR A 504 -3.18 25.92 6.34
N SER A 505 -2.53 25.01 5.60
CA SER A 505 -2.67 23.56 5.81
C SER A 505 -2.23 23.12 7.20
N HIS A 506 -1.08 23.64 7.66
CA HIS A 506 -0.59 23.44 9.02
C HIS A 506 -1.61 23.92 10.06
N SER A 507 -2.14 25.13 9.86
CA SER A 507 -3.14 25.74 10.75
C SER A 507 -4.46 24.96 10.78
N LEU A 508 -4.92 24.43 9.65
CA LEU A 508 -6.12 23.60 9.56
C LEU A 508 -5.94 22.27 10.29
N LEU A 509 -4.80 21.60 10.09
CA LEU A 509 -4.47 20.35 10.78
C LEU A 509 -4.49 20.52 12.28
N LEU A 510 -3.75 21.51 12.79
CA LEU A 510 -3.71 21.78 14.23
C LEU A 510 -5.09 22.18 14.78
N MET A 511 -5.90 22.92 14.02
CA MET A 511 -7.25 23.28 14.44
C MET A 511 -8.19 22.07 14.52
N MET A 512 -8.09 21.10 13.61
CA MET A 512 -8.88 19.86 13.68
C MET A 512 -8.48 18.97 14.88
N GLU A 513 -7.24 19.09 15.34
CA GLU A 513 -6.74 18.50 16.59
C GLU A 513 -7.07 19.32 17.85
N GLY A 514 -7.78 20.44 17.68
CA GLY A 514 -8.23 21.30 18.77
C GLY A 514 -7.17 22.25 19.31
N SER A 515 -6.11 22.56 18.56
CA SER A 515 -5.17 23.62 18.91
C SER A 515 -5.81 25.00 18.82
N ASN A 516 -5.32 25.94 19.64
CA ASN A 516 -5.44 27.34 19.29
C ASN A 516 -4.44 27.65 18.16
N VAL A 517 -4.92 28.31 17.11
CA VAL A 517 -4.16 28.58 15.88
C VAL A 517 -4.28 30.05 15.54
N ASP A 518 -3.17 30.60 15.04
CA ASP A 518 -3.07 32.00 14.62
C ASP A 518 -4.15 32.33 13.58
N GLU A 519 -4.80 33.47 13.77
CA GLU A 519 -5.86 33.90 12.89
C GLU A 519 -5.33 34.38 11.54
N ASP A 520 -4.07 34.84 11.49
CA ASP A 520 -3.45 35.38 10.28
C ASP A 520 -3.25 34.30 9.19
N SER A 521 -3.15 33.03 9.57
CA SER A 521 -3.04 31.92 8.63
C SER A 521 -4.29 31.73 7.74
N PHE A 522 -5.44 32.30 8.11
CA PHE A 522 -6.70 32.11 7.37
C PHE A 522 -7.07 33.30 6.46
N THR A 523 -6.14 34.22 6.20
CA THR A 523 -6.38 35.39 5.33
C THR A 523 -6.58 35.05 3.86
N ILE A 524 -6.36 33.78 3.46
CA ILE A 524 -6.67 33.27 2.11
C ILE A 524 -8.18 33.29 1.85
N LEU A 525 -9.00 33.18 2.90
CA LEU A 525 -10.45 33.28 2.81
C LEU A 525 -10.91 34.72 2.58
N ASP A 526 -12.05 34.90 1.91
CA ASP A 526 -12.66 36.21 1.78
C ASP A 526 -13.16 36.72 3.15
N LYS A 527 -13.47 38.02 3.24
CA LYS A 527 -13.88 38.64 4.52
C LYS A 527 -15.08 37.93 5.16
N ARG A 528 -16.01 37.39 4.35
CA ARG A 528 -17.20 36.71 4.84
C ARG A 528 -16.87 35.30 5.35
N GLY A 529 -16.06 34.54 4.62
CA GLY A 529 -15.59 33.20 5.00
C GLY A 529 -14.73 33.25 6.26
N TYR A 530 -13.82 34.20 6.36
CA TYR A 530 -13.02 34.42 7.56
C TYR A 530 -13.90 34.77 8.78
N GLN A 531 -14.86 35.68 8.63
CA GLN A 531 -15.82 36.01 9.69
C GLN A 531 -16.69 34.81 10.08
N ALA A 532 -17.10 34.00 9.12
CA ALA A 532 -17.85 32.78 9.37
C ALA A 532 -17.04 31.75 10.17
N LEU A 533 -15.78 31.51 9.79
CA LEU A 533 -14.88 30.61 10.52
C LEU A 533 -14.64 31.12 11.95
N LYS A 534 -14.39 32.42 12.11
CA LYS A 534 -14.21 33.05 13.42
C LYS A 534 -15.47 32.97 14.28
N SER A 535 -16.65 33.21 13.70
CA SER A 535 -17.92 33.07 14.40
C SER A 535 -18.18 31.62 14.79
N ALA A 536 -17.87 30.65 13.93
CA ALA A 536 -17.99 29.23 14.25
C ALA A 536 -17.08 28.88 15.43
N ARG A 537 -15.81 29.30 15.41
CA ARG A 537 -14.87 29.12 16.54
C ARG A 537 -15.38 29.75 17.83
N HIS A 538 -15.96 30.96 17.78
CA HIS A 538 -16.44 31.64 18.99
C HIS A 538 -17.75 31.04 19.54
N SER A 539 -18.70 30.69 18.67
CA SER A 539 -19.93 29.99 19.05
C SER A 539 -19.64 28.65 19.72
N LEU A 540 -18.50 28.06 19.36
CA LEU A 540 -17.99 26.80 19.85
C LEU A 540 -16.93 26.93 20.98
N LYS A 541 -16.86 28.05 21.69
CA LYS A 541 -16.02 28.20 22.90
C LYS A 541 -16.87 28.12 24.16
N GLU A 542 -16.24 27.89 25.31
CA GLU A 542 -16.90 27.95 26.61
C GLU A 542 -17.59 29.33 26.79
N GLY A 543 -18.90 29.31 27.05
CA GLY A 543 -19.75 30.52 27.14
C GLY A 543 -20.33 31.03 25.81
N GLY A 544 -19.98 30.40 24.67
CA GLY A 544 -20.59 30.65 23.36
C GLY A 544 -22.04 30.15 23.26
N SER A 545 -22.71 30.47 22.16
CA SER A 545 -24.10 30.05 21.89
C SER A 545 -24.28 28.53 21.76
N GLY A 546 -23.18 27.76 21.69
CA GLY A 546 -23.19 26.31 21.50
C GLY A 546 -23.83 25.88 20.17
N THR A 547 -24.01 26.81 19.24
CA THR A 547 -24.72 26.59 17.97
C THR A 547 -24.09 27.44 16.88
N ILE A 548 -23.66 26.80 15.80
CA ILE A 548 -23.20 27.46 14.57
C ILE A 548 -24.43 27.75 13.71
N SER A 549 -24.56 28.97 13.18
CA SER A 549 -25.64 29.25 12.23
C SER A 549 -25.36 28.59 10.87
N LEU A 550 -26.41 28.01 10.26
CA LEU A 550 -26.31 27.44 8.91
C LEU A 550 -25.88 28.50 7.88
N THR A 551 -26.27 29.75 8.07
CA THR A 551 -25.85 30.88 7.23
C THR A 551 -24.35 31.11 7.27
N ASN A 552 -23.71 31.02 8.44
CA ASN A 552 -22.27 31.16 8.54
C ASN A 552 -21.56 29.97 7.88
N LEU A 553 -22.09 28.75 8.02
CA LEU A 553 -21.55 27.58 7.32
C LEU A 553 -21.63 27.74 5.80
N GLU A 554 -22.74 28.25 5.26
CA GLU A 554 -22.89 28.52 3.83
C GLU A 554 -21.92 29.60 3.33
N HIS A 555 -21.70 30.67 4.12
CA HIS A 555 -20.69 31.68 3.83
C HIS A 555 -19.27 31.10 3.81
N LEU A 556 -18.95 30.17 4.71
CA LEU A 556 -17.66 29.48 4.71
C LEU A 556 -17.49 28.61 3.47
N ILE A 557 -18.51 27.82 3.10
CA ILE A 557 -18.48 26.95 1.90
C ILE A 557 -18.27 27.77 0.63
N THR A 558 -19.06 28.83 0.45
CA THR A 558 -18.95 29.70 -0.72
C THR A 558 -17.63 30.42 -0.82
N SER A 559 -17.02 30.80 0.33
CA SER A 559 -15.66 31.34 0.32
C SER A 559 -14.64 30.30 -0.11
N VAL A 560 -14.69 29.08 0.42
CA VAL A 560 -13.72 28.01 0.08
C VAL A 560 -13.80 27.64 -1.40
N GLU A 561 -15.00 27.61 -1.99
CA GLU A 561 -15.20 27.34 -3.43
C GLU A 561 -14.67 28.44 -4.35
N GLN A 562 -14.54 29.68 -3.86
CA GLN A 562 -14.08 30.83 -4.63
C GLN A 562 -12.59 31.14 -4.46
N CYS A 563 -11.96 30.58 -3.43
CA CYS A 563 -10.54 30.78 -3.15
C CYS A 563 -9.66 29.91 -4.04
N ASP A 564 -8.49 30.44 -4.41
CA ASP A 564 -7.44 29.69 -5.09
C ASP A 564 -6.68 28.89 -4.02
N LEU A 565 -7.04 27.62 -3.86
CA LEU A 565 -6.55 26.71 -2.82
C LEU A 565 -5.88 25.51 -3.48
N ASP A 566 -4.78 25.03 -2.88
CA ASP A 566 -4.16 23.79 -3.35
C ASP A 566 -5.04 22.56 -3.02
N GLU A 567 -4.71 21.38 -3.59
CA GLU A 567 -5.51 20.17 -3.38
C GLU A 567 -5.56 19.76 -1.89
N LEU A 568 -4.48 19.97 -1.15
CA LEU A 568 -4.37 19.62 0.27
C LEU A 568 -5.28 20.51 1.13
N GLU A 569 -5.20 21.83 0.93
CA GLU A 569 -6.01 22.86 1.57
C GLU A 569 -7.50 22.65 1.30
N LEU A 570 -7.87 22.39 0.04
CA LEU A 570 -9.25 22.07 -0.34
C LEU A 570 -9.77 20.85 0.42
N ARG A 571 -8.98 19.77 0.48
CA ARG A 571 -9.37 18.57 1.23
C ARG A 571 -9.48 18.87 2.73
N LEU A 572 -8.52 19.56 3.34
CA LEU A 572 -8.56 19.91 4.77
C LEU A 572 -9.77 20.80 5.12
N PHE A 573 -10.08 21.81 4.31
CA PHE A 573 -11.28 22.64 4.48
C PHE A 573 -12.56 21.83 4.32
N SER A 574 -12.63 20.92 3.33
CA SER A 574 -13.81 20.06 3.14
C SER A 574 -14.10 19.19 4.37
N VAL A 575 -13.03 18.68 5.00
CA VAL A 575 -13.09 17.84 6.19
C VAL A 575 -13.44 18.67 7.44
N LEU A 576 -12.92 19.89 7.55
CA LEU A 576 -13.33 20.84 8.59
C LEU A 576 -14.80 21.21 8.47
N ILE A 577 -15.29 21.59 7.29
CA ILE A 577 -16.69 21.95 7.05
C ILE A 577 -17.60 20.76 7.40
N SER A 578 -17.21 19.55 7.00
CA SER A 578 -17.93 18.33 7.36
C SER A 578 -17.99 18.10 8.86
N THR A 579 -16.89 18.40 9.57
CA THR A 579 -16.82 18.35 11.03
C THR A 579 -17.77 19.34 11.68
N LEU A 580 -17.77 20.59 11.22
CA LEU A 580 -18.64 21.64 11.75
C LEU A 580 -20.12 21.33 11.51
N ARG A 581 -20.47 20.75 10.35
CA ARG A 581 -21.83 20.26 10.06
C ARG A 581 -22.25 19.13 11.01
N LEU A 582 -21.37 18.16 11.24
CA LEU A 582 -21.64 17.06 12.15
C LEU A 582 -21.83 17.57 13.59
N ASN A 583 -20.96 18.46 14.05
CA ASN A 583 -21.04 19.07 15.37
C ASN A 583 -22.33 19.92 15.52
N HIS A 584 -22.72 20.67 14.48
CA HIS A 584 -24.00 21.38 14.47
C HIS A 584 -25.18 20.42 14.69
N VAL A 585 -25.27 19.33 13.91
CA VAL A 585 -26.38 18.37 14.04
C VAL A 585 -26.34 17.64 15.39
N ARG A 586 -25.16 17.28 15.88
CA ARG A 586 -25.01 16.66 17.20
C ARG A 586 -25.58 17.58 18.30
N LEU A 587 -25.24 18.86 18.26
CA LEU A 587 -25.73 19.85 19.24
C LEU A 587 -27.25 20.08 19.12
N THR A 588 -27.81 20.17 17.91
CA THR A 588 -29.27 20.31 17.75
C THR A 588 -30.04 19.10 18.29
N LEU A 589 -29.54 17.89 18.04
CA LEU A 589 -30.09 16.65 18.60
C LEU A 589 -29.98 16.61 20.14
N GLN A 590 -28.88 17.13 20.70
CA GLN A 590 -28.73 17.22 22.16
C GLN A 590 -29.78 18.13 22.80
N HIS A 591 -30.19 19.20 22.11
CA HIS A 591 -31.28 20.05 22.57
C HIS A 591 -32.68 19.43 22.41
N GLY A 592 -32.77 18.22 21.82
CA GLY A 592 -34.02 17.50 21.59
C GLY A 592 -34.69 17.85 20.25
N VAL A 593 -34.05 18.66 19.41
CA VAL A 593 -34.61 19.11 18.14
C VAL A 593 -34.21 18.12 17.04
N ARG A 594 -35.16 17.26 16.64
CA ARG A 594 -35.01 16.40 15.46
C ARG A 594 -35.80 17.00 14.29
N SER A 595 -35.10 17.54 13.30
CA SER A 595 -35.69 18.12 12.10
C SER A 595 -35.34 17.32 10.85
N LYS A 596 -36.11 17.48 9.77
CA LYS A 596 -35.76 16.94 8.45
C LYS A 596 -34.46 17.54 7.91
N GLU A 597 -34.22 18.82 8.21
CA GLU A 597 -32.98 19.53 7.85
C GLU A 597 -31.74 18.86 8.44
N ASN A 598 -31.81 18.36 9.69
CA ASN A 598 -30.71 17.61 10.30
C ASN A 598 -30.38 16.34 9.49
N VAL A 599 -31.39 15.61 9.04
CA VAL A 599 -31.23 14.39 8.23
C VAL A 599 -30.63 14.71 6.87
N ASP A 600 -31.07 15.80 6.24
CA ASP A 600 -30.54 16.26 4.95
C ASP A 600 -29.07 16.66 5.04
N ILE A 601 -28.66 17.34 6.12
CA ILE A 601 -27.26 17.70 6.38
C ILE A 601 -26.41 16.43 6.51
N LEU A 602 -26.85 15.47 7.33
CA LEU A 602 -26.12 14.21 7.51
C LEU A 602 -26.04 13.39 6.22
N SER A 603 -27.11 13.37 5.42
CA SER A 603 -27.15 12.66 4.15
C SER A 603 -26.11 13.19 3.16
N LYS A 604 -25.93 14.52 3.10
CA LYS A 604 -24.92 15.19 2.26
C LYS A 604 -23.48 14.87 2.67
N LEU A 605 -23.22 14.52 3.94
CA LEU A 605 -21.88 14.15 4.40
C LEU A 605 -21.39 12.80 3.84
N VAL A 606 -22.33 11.98 3.33
CA VAL A 606 -22.05 10.68 2.73
C VAL A 606 -22.08 10.74 1.19
N GLN A 607 -22.23 11.93 0.61
CA GLN A 607 -22.23 12.13 -0.84
C GLN A 607 -20.82 12.52 -1.30
N GLY A 608 -20.08 11.58 -1.91
CA GLY A 608 -18.74 11.81 -2.45
C GLY A 608 -17.92 10.53 -2.58
N GLU A 609 -16.87 10.54 -3.40
CA GLU A 609 -16.02 9.34 -3.64
C GLU A 609 -14.99 9.12 -2.52
N LYS A 610 -14.43 10.18 -1.93
CA LYS A 610 -13.36 10.10 -0.91
C LYS A 610 -13.84 10.67 0.43
N ILE A 611 -14.77 9.97 1.09
CA ILE A 611 -15.29 10.37 2.41
C ILE A 611 -14.30 9.94 3.49
N PRO A 612 -13.83 10.84 4.37
CA PRO A 612 -12.96 10.48 5.48
C PRO A 612 -13.57 9.41 6.41
N SER A 613 -12.76 8.42 6.79
CA SER A 613 -13.15 7.31 7.69
C SER A 613 -13.75 7.78 9.01
N ARG A 614 -13.20 8.85 9.60
CA ARG A 614 -13.67 9.43 10.85
C ARG A 614 -15.10 9.99 10.78
N ILE A 615 -15.53 10.47 9.61
CA ILE A 615 -16.89 10.98 9.41
C ILE A 615 -17.88 9.82 9.42
N ILE A 616 -17.60 8.73 8.69
CA ILE A 616 -18.45 7.53 8.68
C ILE A 616 -18.57 6.92 10.08
N ASN A 617 -17.48 6.82 10.83
CA ASN A 617 -17.49 6.33 12.20
C ASN A 617 -18.37 7.21 13.11
N SER A 618 -18.23 8.53 13.02
CA SER A 618 -19.00 9.49 13.81
C SER A 618 -20.49 9.47 13.45
N LEU A 619 -20.82 9.35 12.16
CA LEU A 619 -22.20 9.21 11.68
C LEU A 619 -22.83 7.92 12.18
N SER A 620 -22.10 6.82 12.14
CA SER A 620 -22.58 5.50 12.56
C SER A 620 -22.91 5.47 14.06
N GLN A 621 -22.05 6.08 14.89
CA GLN A 621 -22.34 6.28 16.31
C GLN A 621 -23.58 7.16 16.54
N LEU A 622 -23.71 8.27 15.81
CA LEU A 622 -24.85 9.17 15.92
C LEU A 622 -26.17 8.47 15.55
N ILE A 623 -26.18 7.65 14.49
CA ILE A 623 -27.34 6.81 14.13
C ILE A 623 -27.67 5.81 15.24
N PHE A 624 -26.66 5.14 15.78
CA PHE A 624 -26.84 4.21 16.89
C PHE A 624 -27.41 4.90 18.14
N GLU A 625 -27.03 6.15 18.43
CA GLU A 625 -27.52 6.87 19.60
C GLU A 625 -28.93 7.45 19.44
N HIS A 626 -29.29 7.92 18.24
CA HIS A 626 -30.53 8.69 17.99
C HIS A 626 -31.58 7.99 17.15
N ASP A 627 -31.29 6.79 16.62
CA ASP A 627 -32.19 6.05 15.73
C ASP A 627 -32.60 6.89 14.51
N ILE A 628 -31.60 7.47 13.82
CA ILE A 628 -31.80 8.28 12.62
C ILE A 628 -31.58 7.42 11.37
N GLY A 629 -32.62 7.25 10.56
CA GLY A 629 -32.51 6.53 9.29
C GLY A 629 -31.79 7.35 8.22
N LEU A 630 -30.61 6.91 7.78
CA LEU A 630 -29.86 7.51 6.67
C LEU A 630 -29.68 6.50 5.52
N THR A 631 -30.46 6.67 4.46
CA THR A 631 -30.40 5.80 3.26
C THR A 631 -29.06 5.89 2.55
N SER A 632 -28.46 7.09 2.50
CA SER A 632 -27.13 7.30 1.89
C SER A 632 -26.02 6.54 2.61
N LEU A 633 -26.11 6.39 3.93
CA LEU A 633 -25.14 5.59 4.68
C LEU A 633 -25.32 4.09 4.44
N VAL A 634 -26.58 3.63 4.29
CA VAL A 634 -26.84 2.23 3.92
C VAL A 634 -26.24 1.90 2.55
N SER A 635 -26.45 2.75 1.54
CA SER A 635 -25.82 2.55 0.22
C SER A 635 -24.29 2.60 0.31
N TRP A 636 -23.74 3.50 1.12
CA TRP A 636 -22.29 3.60 1.28
C TRP A 636 -21.71 2.31 1.88
N TYR A 637 -22.30 1.77 2.95
CA TYR A 637 -21.86 0.49 3.51
C TYR A 637 -22.06 -0.67 2.52
N GLN A 638 -23.16 -0.67 1.77
CA GLN A 638 -23.40 -1.71 0.77
C GLN A 638 -22.30 -1.78 -0.28
N ASP A 639 -21.77 -0.63 -0.71
CA ASP A 639 -20.74 -0.54 -1.74
C ASP A 639 -19.32 -0.76 -1.20
N ASN A 640 -19.04 -0.40 0.07
CA ASN A 640 -17.67 -0.37 0.62
C ASN A 640 -17.41 -1.42 1.71
N ASP A 641 -18.35 -1.67 2.62
CA ASP A 641 -18.21 -2.64 3.71
C ASP A 641 -19.55 -3.29 4.10
N PRO A 642 -20.06 -4.23 3.27
CA PRO A 642 -21.40 -4.80 3.44
C PRO A 642 -21.50 -5.76 4.63
N LEU A 643 -20.35 -6.27 5.13
CA LEU A 643 -20.27 -7.19 6.26
C LEU A 643 -20.22 -6.48 7.61
N SER A 644 -19.94 -5.18 7.62
CA SER A 644 -19.94 -4.37 8.84
C SER A 644 -21.22 -4.54 9.67
N PRO A 645 -21.14 -4.70 10.99
CA PRO A 645 -22.34 -4.67 11.83
C PRO A 645 -23.03 -3.30 11.80
N TRP A 646 -22.27 -2.22 11.54
CA TRP A 646 -22.79 -0.87 11.38
C TRP A 646 -23.69 -0.70 10.15
N HIS A 647 -23.46 -1.48 9.09
CA HIS A 647 -24.38 -1.57 7.96
C HIS A 647 -25.76 -2.09 8.42
N THR A 648 -25.76 -3.14 9.22
CA THR A 648 -27.01 -3.74 9.75
C THR A 648 -27.73 -2.79 10.70
N VAL A 649 -26.99 -2.07 11.58
CA VAL A 649 -27.56 -1.02 12.45
C VAL A 649 -28.17 0.11 11.62
N SER A 650 -27.48 0.56 10.57
CA SER A 650 -27.96 1.64 9.69
C SER A 650 -29.22 1.22 8.94
N ARG A 651 -29.29 -0.01 8.44
CA ARG A 651 -30.49 -0.57 7.81
C ARG A 651 -31.66 -0.65 8.80
N ALA A 652 -31.40 -1.11 10.02
CA ALA A 652 -32.40 -1.16 11.08
C ALA A 652 -32.98 0.23 11.41
N ALA A 653 -32.12 1.26 11.47
CA ALA A 653 -32.55 2.64 11.71
C ALA A 653 -33.41 3.20 10.56
N VAL A 654 -33.08 2.89 9.29
CA VAL A 654 -33.91 3.25 8.13
C VAL A 654 -35.26 2.54 8.17
N SER A 655 -35.30 1.24 8.49
CA SER A 655 -36.56 0.51 8.66
C SER A 655 -37.41 1.08 9.80
N ALA A 656 -36.78 1.45 10.92
CA ALA A 656 -37.44 2.09 12.04
C ALA A 656 -38.08 3.43 11.66
N GLU A 657 -37.37 4.26 10.88
CA GLU A 657 -37.89 5.54 10.39
C GLU A 657 -39.10 5.37 9.47
N ASN A 658 -39.07 4.34 8.62
CA ASN A 658 -40.16 3.99 7.71
C ASN A 658 -41.34 3.28 8.40
N SER A 659 -41.32 3.14 9.73
CA SER A 659 -42.31 2.39 10.51
C SER A 659 -42.42 0.89 10.13
N ASP A 660 -41.36 0.33 9.55
CA ASP A 660 -41.23 -1.10 9.25
C ASP A 660 -40.61 -1.83 10.46
N GLU A 661 -41.44 -1.99 11.49
CA GLU A 661 -41.03 -2.49 12.80
C GLU A 661 -40.41 -3.89 12.76
N ILE A 662 -40.89 -4.78 11.87
CA ILE A 662 -40.43 -6.17 11.83
C ILE A 662 -39.01 -6.25 11.28
N ASN A 663 -38.72 -5.54 10.20
CA ASN A 663 -37.39 -5.55 9.61
C ASN A 663 -36.40 -4.81 10.51
N ALA A 664 -36.79 -3.68 11.10
CA ALA A 664 -35.99 -2.99 12.11
C ALA A 664 -35.61 -3.91 13.27
N ALA A 665 -36.58 -4.63 13.83
CA ALA A 665 -36.36 -5.57 14.91
C ALA A 665 -35.36 -6.69 14.56
N ARG A 666 -35.52 -7.30 13.39
CA ARG A 666 -34.67 -8.42 12.94
C ARG A 666 -33.24 -7.96 12.67
N ASP A 667 -33.07 -6.78 12.08
CA ASP A 667 -31.75 -6.23 11.83
C ASP A 667 -31.06 -5.78 13.13
N TYR A 668 -31.76 -5.12 14.06
CA TYR A 668 -31.17 -4.83 15.38
C TYR A 668 -30.77 -6.11 16.12
N ARG A 669 -31.58 -7.18 16.05
CA ARG A 669 -31.23 -8.48 16.63
C ARG A 669 -29.98 -9.06 15.98
N ARG A 670 -29.89 -9.06 14.65
CA ARG A 670 -28.73 -9.57 13.91
C ARG A 670 -27.46 -8.76 14.21
N ALA A 671 -27.57 -7.44 14.30
CA ALA A 671 -26.45 -6.59 14.68
C ALA A 671 -25.96 -6.91 16.10
N ALA A 672 -26.87 -7.13 17.06
CA ALA A 672 -26.52 -7.46 18.44
C ALA A 672 -25.74 -8.78 18.59
N GLU A 673 -25.94 -9.72 17.68
CA GLU A 673 -25.28 -11.03 17.65
C GLU A 673 -23.87 -11.00 17.05
N HIS A 674 -23.39 -9.82 16.61
CA HIS A 674 -22.07 -9.67 15.98
C HIS A 674 -20.94 -9.50 17.02
N ASP A 675 -19.81 -10.17 16.79
CA ASP A 675 -18.68 -10.22 17.75
C ASP A 675 -17.93 -8.89 17.95
N GLU A 676 -18.03 -7.96 16.99
CA GLU A 676 -17.40 -6.62 17.08
C GLU A 676 -18.06 -5.71 18.13
N PHE A 677 -19.33 -5.95 18.48
CA PHE A 677 -20.01 -5.16 19.49
C PHE A 677 -19.75 -5.73 20.88
N ASP A 678 -19.40 -4.84 21.82
CA ASP A 678 -19.30 -5.22 23.21
C ASP A 678 -20.69 -5.53 23.82
N PHE A 679 -20.68 -6.05 25.04
CA PHE A 679 -21.89 -6.42 25.76
C PHE A 679 -22.89 -5.27 25.90
N GLU A 680 -22.42 -4.04 26.14
CA GLU A 680 -23.31 -2.88 26.32
C GLU A 680 -24.01 -2.53 25.00
N HIS A 681 -23.26 -2.51 23.89
CA HIS A 681 -23.79 -2.28 22.55
C HIS A 681 -24.81 -3.36 22.18
N SER A 682 -24.48 -4.63 22.36
CA SER A 682 -25.38 -5.75 22.07
C SER A 682 -26.66 -5.69 22.91
N LEU A 683 -26.56 -5.39 24.21
CA LEU A 683 -27.73 -5.29 25.08
C LEU A 683 -28.66 -4.13 24.66
N ILE A 684 -28.10 -2.98 24.26
CA ILE A 684 -28.88 -1.85 23.72
C ILE A 684 -29.61 -2.25 22.44
N LEU A 685 -28.92 -2.93 21.52
CA LEU A 685 -29.50 -3.39 20.25
C LEU A 685 -30.62 -4.41 20.48
N TYR A 686 -30.43 -5.36 21.40
CA TYR A 686 -31.48 -6.31 21.79
C TYR A 686 -32.71 -5.61 22.39
N ARG A 687 -32.53 -4.57 23.20
CA ARG A 687 -33.65 -3.75 23.71
C ARG A 687 -34.40 -3.05 22.58
N LYS A 688 -33.68 -2.45 21.64
CA LYS A 688 -34.30 -1.85 20.45
C LYS A 688 -35.10 -2.89 19.67
N ALA A 689 -34.51 -4.06 19.43
CA ALA A 689 -35.20 -5.17 18.76
C ALA A 689 -36.49 -5.56 19.48
N LEU A 690 -36.48 -5.72 20.81
CA LEU A 690 -37.68 -6.05 21.59
C LEU A 690 -38.77 -4.98 21.51
N ILE A 691 -38.40 -3.70 21.57
CA ILE A 691 -39.34 -2.58 21.46
C ILE A 691 -40.02 -2.64 20.09
N HIS A 692 -39.25 -2.80 19.01
CA HIS A 692 -39.80 -2.92 17.66
C HIS A 692 -40.67 -4.19 17.48
N LEU A 693 -40.27 -5.35 18.04
CA LEU A 693 -41.11 -6.55 18.02
C LEU A 693 -42.44 -6.35 18.76
N ALA A 694 -42.41 -5.63 19.89
CA ALA A 694 -43.62 -5.31 20.65
C ALA A 694 -44.54 -4.40 19.83
N HIS A 695 -44.01 -3.34 19.19
CA HIS A 695 -44.80 -2.46 18.31
C HIS A 695 -45.36 -3.19 17.08
N ALA A 696 -44.63 -4.16 16.53
CA ALA A 696 -45.10 -5.01 15.43
C ALA A 696 -46.16 -6.04 15.84
N GLY A 697 -46.44 -6.22 17.14
CA GLY A 697 -47.30 -7.30 17.65
C GLY A 697 -46.71 -8.70 17.47
N GLN A 698 -45.40 -8.83 17.21
CA GLN A 698 -44.69 -10.10 17.04
C GLN A 698 -44.29 -10.70 18.39
N TRP A 699 -45.29 -10.95 19.24
CA TRP A 699 -45.09 -11.37 20.63
C TRP A 699 -44.28 -12.67 20.78
N SER A 700 -44.42 -13.60 19.82
CA SER A 700 -43.69 -14.87 19.85
C SER A 700 -42.18 -14.68 19.68
N GLU A 701 -41.77 -13.82 18.73
CA GLU A 701 -40.35 -13.51 18.54
C GLU A 701 -39.80 -12.72 19.73
N ALA A 702 -40.59 -11.81 20.31
CA ALA A 702 -40.17 -11.03 21.48
C ALA A 702 -39.94 -11.91 22.72
N VAL A 703 -40.87 -12.82 23.02
CA VAL A 703 -40.72 -13.75 24.15
C VAL A 703 -39.57 -14.73 23.92
N ASN A 704 -39.40 -15.25 22.69
CA ASN A 704 -38.28 -16.12 22.36
C ASN A 704 -36.92 -15.43 22.53
N LEU A 705 -36.79 -14.17 22.08
CA LEU A 705 -35.56 -13.39 22.28
C LEU A 705 -35.23 -13.20 23.76
N LEU A 706 -36.25 -12.98 24.61
CA LEU A 706 -36.07 -12.93 26.07
C LEU A 706 -35.65 -14.27 26.67
N GLU A 707 -36.17 -15.39 26.18
CA GLU A 707 -35.81 -16.71 26.68
C GLU A 707 -34.39 -17.14 26.26
N GLN A 708 -33.95 -16.73 25.07
CA GLN A 708 -32.63 -17.05 24.52
C GLN A 708 -31.49 -16.26 25.18
N GLN A 709 -31.77 -15.05 25.66
CA GLN A 709 -30.77 -14.13 26.21
C GLN A 709 -31.04 -13.85 27.71
N PRO A 710 -30.44 -14.62 28.65
CA PRO A 710 -30.66 -14.45 30.09
C PRO A 710 -30.34 -13.06 30.62
N ALA A 711 -29.23 -12.46 30.15
CA ALA A 711 -28.84 -11.11 30.54
C ALA A 711 -29.87 -10.06 30.10
N LEU A 712 -30.43 -10.18 28.89
CA LEU A 712 -31.51 -9.33 28.39
C LEU A 712 -32.79 -9.50 29.23
N LYS A 713 -33.13 -10.75 29.57
CA LYS A 713 -34.26 -11.05 30.44
C LYS A 713 -34.09 -10.41 31.82
N SER A 714 -32.93 -10.55 32.43
CA SER A 714 -32.63 -9.90 33.70
C SER A 714 -32.70 -8.37 33.55
N ALA A 715 -32.18 -7.80 32.47
CA ALA A 715 -32.06 -6.35 32.32
C ALA A 715 -33.37 -5.60 32.03
N ILE A 716 -34.42 -6.32 31.69
CA ILE A 716 -35.72 -5.76 31.40
C ILE A 716 -36.61 -5.86 32.63
N THR A 717 -37.36 -4.80 32.88
CA THR A 717 -38.35 -4.68 33.96
C THR A 717 -39.37 -5.81 33.99
N GLN A 718 -39.73 -6.28 35.18
CA GLN A 718 -40.74 -7.32 35.35
C GLN A 718 -42.10 -6.91 34.77
N ARG A 719 -42.45 -5.62 34.79
CA ARG A 719 -43.69 -5.11 34.17
C ARG A 719 -43.67 -5.26 32.65
N PHE A 720 -42.57 -4.93 31.97
CA PHE A 720 -42.44 -5.15 30.54
C PHE A 720 -42.42 -6.65 30.18
N GLN A 721 -41.77 -7.49 30.97
CA GLN A 721 -41.84 -8.95 30.78
C GLN A 721 -43.28 -9.47 30.93
N LEU A 722 -44.01 -8.98 31.95
CA LEU A 722 -45.42 -9.29 32.14
C LEU A 722 -46.25 -8.81 30.94
N TYR A 723 -46.01 -7.59 30.46
CA TYR A 723 -46.65 -7.04 29.27
C TYR A 723 -46.48 -7.96 28.06
N LEU A 724 -45.25 -8.36 27.73
CA LEU A 724 -44.98 -9.25 26.61
C LEU A 724 -45.62 -10.64 26.79
N ASN A 725 -45.52 -11.24 27.98
CA ASN A 725 -46.05 -12.58 28.26
C ASN A 725 -47.58 -12.62 28.26
N VAL A 726 -48.23 -11.62 28.83
CA VAL A 726 -49.70 -11.47 28.82
C VAL A 726 -50.18 -11.22 27.40
N SER A 727 -49.51 -10.36 26.64
CA SER A 727 -49.85 -10.09 25.24
C SER A 727 -49.68 -11.32 24.36
N TYR A 728 -48.58 -12.05 24.52
CA TYR A 728 -48.32 -13.32 23.83
C TYR A 728 -49.39 -14.38 24.13
N THR A 729 -49.71 -14.60 25.41
CA THR A 729 -50.69 -15.62 25.82
C THR A 729 -52.11 -15.25 25.43
N ALA A 730 -52.48 -13.98 25.50
CA ALA A 730 -53.75 -13.48 25.01
C ALA A 730 -53.86 -13.61 23.49
N ASN A 731 -52.79 -13.32 22.73
CA ASN A 731 -52.76 -13.46 21.28
C ASN A 731 -52.88 -14.94 20.84
N LYS A 732 -52.37 -15.88 21.64
CA LYS A 732 -52.61 -17.33 21.48
C LYS A 732 -54.02 -17.80 21.90
N GLN A 733 -54.98 -16.88 22.01
CA GLN A 733 -56.37 -17.13 22.44
C GLN A 733 -56.52 -17.73 23.85
N SER A 734 -55.45 -17.80 24.65
CA SER A 734 -55.48 -18.31 26.03
C SER A 734 -55.76 -17.17 27.02
N THR A 735 -56.88 -16.48 26.83
CA THR A 735 -57.20 -15.22 27.53
C THR A 735 -57.39 -15.38 29.05
N ASP A 736 -57.89 -16.52 29.51
CA ASP A 736 -58.02 -16.83 30.95
C ASP A 736 -56.65 -16.99 31.62
N LYS A 737 -55.71 -17.68 30.95
CA LYS A 737 -54.33 -17.83 31.44
C LYS A 737 -53.62 -16.48 31.50
N ALA A 738 -53.80 -15.62 30.49
CA ALA A 738 -53.27 -14.26 30.46
C ALA A 738 -53.82 -13.42 31.64
N THR A 739 -55.12 -13.52 31.91
CA THR A 739 -55.76 -12.85 33.06
C THR A 739 -55.24 -13.40 34.40
N GLN A 740 -55.00 -14.71 34.48
CA GLN A 740 -54.43 -15.35 35.66
C GLN A 740 -52.97 -14.93 35.91
N MET A 741 -52.16 -14.71 34.87
CA MET A 741 -50.80 -14.18 34.99
C MET A 741 -50.80 -12.80 35.68
N LEU A 742 -51.68 -11.90 35.26
CA LEU A 742 -51.86 -10.58 35.89
C LEU A 742 -52.26 -10.71 37.36
N LYS A 743 -53.22 -11.57 37.67
CA LYS A 743 -53.64 -11.83 39.07
C LYS A 743 -52.52 -12.41 39.91
N ASN A 744 -51.73 -13.32 39.37
CA ASN A 744 -50.59 -13.91 40.07
C ASN A 744 -49.51 -12.86 40.32
N PHE A 745 -49.29 -11.94 39.39
CA PHE A 745 -48.32 -10.85 39.53
C PHE A 745 -48.66 -9.93 40.72
N VAL A 746 -49.92 -9.55 40.89
CA VAL A 746 -50.38 -8.72 42.03
C VAL A 746 -50.79 -9.51 43.27
N ARG A 747 -50.53 -10.83 43.30
CA ARG A 747 -50.88 -11.68 44.44
C ARG A 747 -49.89 -11.44 45.58
N ARG A 748 -50.38 -10.96 46.72
CA ARG A 748 -49.60 -10.72 47.93
C ARG A 748 -50.18 -11.51 49.11
N THR A 749 -49.37 -11.75 50.13
CA THR A 749 -49.80 -12.38 51.39
C THR A 749 -49.69 -11.34 52.51
N ARG A 750 -50.74 -11.23 53.33
CA ARG A 750 -50.68 -10.45 54.58
C ARG A 750 -51.05 -11.36 55.74
N VAL A 751 -50.36 -11.17 56.87
CA VAL A 751 -50.72 -11.83 58.12
C VAL A 751 -51.89 -11.06 58.73
N VAL A 752 -53.04 -11.72 58.87
CA VAL A 752 -54.22 -11.17 59.54
C VAL A 752 -54.41 -11.91 60.84
N LYS A 753 -54.63 -11.17 61.94
CA LYS A 753 -55.04 -11.77 63.20
C LYS A 753 -56.52 -12.13 63.09
N GLU A 754 -56.83 -13.42 63.01
CA GLU A 754 -58.19 -13.94 63.00
C GLU A 754 -58.42 -14.72 64.30
N GLU A 755 -59.59 -14.54 64.89
CA GLU A 755 -60.01 -15.27 66.09
C GLU A 755 -60.39 -16.70 65.70
N ASN A 756 -59.75 -17.69 66.29
CA ASN A 756 -60.06 -19.10 66.05
C ASN A 756 -61.40 -19.50 66.70
N GLU A 757 -61.91 -20.70 66.40
CA GLU A 757 -63.19 -21.22 66.92
C GLU A 757 -63.26 -21.27 68.47
N GLU A 758 -62.12 -21.15 69.16
CA GLU A 758 -61.98 -21.15 70.63
C GLU A 758 -61.79 -19.73 71.24
N GLY A 759 -61.84 -18.65 70.43
CA GLY A 759 -61.70 -17.27 70.92
C GLY A 759 -60.26 -16.75 71.05
N GLU A 760 -59.26 -17.51 70.60
CA GLU A 760 -57.85 -17.10 70.60
C GLU A 760 -57.45 -16.44 69.28
N MET A 761 -56.73 -15.31 69.35
CA MET A 761 -56.26 -14.57 68.17
C MET A 761 -55.05 -15.26 67.54
N ILE A 762 -55.23 -15.88 66.38
CA ILE A 762 -54.17 -16.54 65.62
C ILE A 762 -53.77 -15.71 64.41
N GLU A 763 -52.47 -15.61 64.17
CA GLU A 763 -51.90 -15.02 62.95
C GLU A 763 -52.07 -15.99 61.78
N LYS A 764 -52.94 -15.63 60.82
CA LYS A 764 -53.22 -16.43 59.63
C LYS A 764 -52.82 -15.67 58.38
N GLU A 765 -52.06 -16.33 57.51
CA GLU A 765 -51.69 -15.76 56.21
C GLU A 765 -52.90 -15.73 55.28
N ARG A 766 -53.31 -14.53 54.88
CA ARG A 766 -54.40 -14.32 53.92
C ARG A 766 -53.84 -13.75 52.63
N VAL A 767 -54.11 -14.44 51.54
CA VAL A 767 -53.79 -13.96 50.19
C VAL A 767 -54.74 -12.81 49.84
N TYR A 768 -54.17 -11.69 49.39
CA TYR A 768 -54.91 -10.59 48.79
C TYR A 768 -54.28 -10.22 47.44
N PHE A 769 -55.01 -9.46 46.63
CA PHE A 769 -54.51 -8.91 45.37
C PHE A 769 -54.34 -7.41 45.55
N ALA A 770 -53.17 -6.88 45.21
CA ALA A 770 -52.91 -5.44 45.24
C ALA A 770 -53.68 -4.76 44.09
N GLU A 771 -54.81 -4.13 44.42
CA GLU A 771 -55.68 -3.45 43.45
C GLU A 771 -54.95 -2.24 42.83
N ASP A 772 -54.28 -1.43 43.65
CA ASP A 772 -53.47 -0.28 43.22
C ASP A 772 -52.40 -0.66 42.17
N GLU A 773 -51.76 -1.83 42.30
CA GLU A 773 -50.78 -2.32 41.31
C GLU A 773 -51.45 -2.72 39.98
N LEU A 774 -52.66 -3.29 40.02
CA LEU A 774 -53.43 -3.58 38.79
C LEU A 774 -53.83 -2.29 38.07
N ASP A 775 -54.17 -1.25 38.83
CA ASP A 775 -54.55 0.05 38.27
C ASP A 775 -53.36 0.78 37.65
N LEU A 776 -52.16 0.62 38.19
CA LEU A 776 -50.91 1.07 37.55
C LEU A 776 -50.63 0.30 36.26
N LEU A 777 -50.82 -1.03 36.25
CA LEU A 777 -50.64 -1.84 35.03
C LEU A 777 -51.58 -1.41 33.89
N ARG A 778 -52.75 -0.85 34.20
CA ARG A 778 -53.69 -0.36 33.17
C ARG A 778 -53.13 0.83 32.40
N SER A 779 -52.39 1.72 33.06
CA SER A 779 -51.74 2.88 32.43
C SER A 779 -50.41 2.55 31.77
N TYR A 780 -49.82 1.39 32.06
CA TYR A 780 -48.48 1.02 31.63
C TYR A 780 -48.17 1.26 30.13
N PRO A 781 -49.03 0.86 29.15
CA PRO A 781 -48.74 1.10 27.74
C PRO A 781 -48.59 2.59 27.36
N PHE A 782 -49.18 3.49 28.15
CA PHE A 782 -49.18 4.94 27.96
C PHE A 782 -48.07 5.65 28.76
N GLU A 783 -47.37 4.94 29.64
CA GLU A 783 -46.27 5.52 30.43
C GLU A 783 -45.05 5.87 29.57
N HIS A 784 -44.91 5.26 28.39
CA HIS A 784 -43.75 5.43 27.51
C HIS A 784 -43.92 6.59 26.52
N ARG A 785 -42.82 7.31 26.21
CA ARG A 785 -42.80 8.40 25.20
C ARG A 785 -43.34 7.93 23.85
N ARG A 786 -42.94 6.73 23.43
CA ARG A 786 -43.54 5.99 22.33
C ARG A 786 -44.54 5.01 22.94
N THR A 787 -45.83 5.30 22.82
CA THR A 787 -46.90 4.49 23.45
C THR A 787 -46.89 3.06 22.92
N LEU A 788 -46.82 2.08 23.83
CA LEU A 788 -46.88 0.67 23.46
C LEU A 788 -48.28 0.28 22.99
N PRO A 789 -48.43 -0.77 22.16
CA PRO A 789 -49.75 -1.30 21.81
C PRO A 789 -50.55 -1.68 23.06
N HIS A 790 -51.74 -1.08 23.22
CA HIS A 790 -52.56 -1.26 24.41
C HIS A 790 -53.34 -2.58 24.40
N GLU A 791 -53.83 -3.04 23.26
CA GLU A 791 -54.44 -4.38 23.13
C GLU A 791 -53.42 -5.41 22.67
N PRO A 792 -53.50 -6.67 23.16
CA PRO A 792 -54.55 -7.22 24.02
C PRO A 792 -54.35 -6.97 25.54
N PHE A 793 -53.28 -6.29 25.95
CA PHE A 793 -52.85 -6.17 27.35
C PHE A 793 -53.87 -5.45 28.25
N SER A 794 -54.27 -4.22 27.91
CA SER A 794 -55.18 -3.38 28.69
C SER A 794 -56.56 -4.04 28.86
N GLY A 795 -57.07 -4.71 27.83
CA GLY A 795 -58.26 -5.54 27.92
C GLY A 795 -58.13 -6.69 28.94
N ARG A 796 -56.96 -7.33 29.03
CA ARG A 796 -56.70 -8.37 30.04
C ARG A 796 -56.56 -7.80 31.46
N VAL A 797 -55.93 -6.63 31.62
CA VAL A 797 -55.86 -5.93 32.91
C VAL A 797 -57.26 -5.57 33.41
N THR A 798 -58.11 -5.04 32.53
CA THR A 798 -59.50 -4.73 32.85
C THR A 798 -60.29 -5.98 33.25
N ALA A 799 -60.05 -7.11 32.59
CA ALA A 799 -60.63 -8.39 32.99
C ALA A 799 -60.14 -8.83 34.38
N ALA A 800 -58.84 -8.69 34.68
CA ALA A 800 -58.27 -9.02 35.98
C ALA A 800 -58.89 -8.17 37.11
N ILE A 801 -58.95 -6.85 36.95
CA ILE A 801 -59.61 -5.91 37.88
C ILE A 801 -61.05 -6.34 38.17
N ASN A 802 -61.83 -6.59 37.11
CA ASN A 802 -63.22 -7.03 37.24
C ASN A 802 -63.35 -8.36 37.99
N THR A 803 -62.44 -9.32 37.79
CA THR A 803 -62.47 -10.60 38.52
C THR A 803 -62.12 -10.44 40.00
N VAL A 804 -61.17 -9.56 40.33
CA VAL A 804 -60.79 -9.26 41.72
C VAL A 804 -61.95 -8.57 42.44
N HIS A 805 -62.58 -7.56 41.83
CA HIS A 805 -63.74 -6.90 42.42
C HIS A 805 -64.96 -7.82 42.58
N LYS A 806 -65.27 -8.68 41.59
CA LYS A 806 -66.38 -9.65 41.70
C LYS A 806 -66.23 -10.64 42.85
N SER A 807 -64.98 -10.96 43.25
CA SER A 807 -64.71 -11.84 44.39
C SER A 807 -65.04 -11.19 45.75
N ARG A 808 -65.12 -9.85 45.82
CA ARG A 808 -65.50 -9.08 47.00
C ARG A 808 -66.96 -8.62 46.90
N ARG A 809 -67.89 -9.38 47.48
CA ARG A 809 -69.35 -9.09 47.49
C ARG A 809 -69.79 -7.78 48.22
N ARG A 810 -68.94 -6.79 48.50
CA ARG A 810 -69.32 -5.63 49.35
C ARG A 810 -68.94 -4.19 48.97
N ASN A 811 -68.14 -3.88 47.93
CA ASN A 811 -67.89 -2.47 47.56
C ASN A 811 -68.45 -2.14 46.17
N ARG A 812 -69.64 -1.55 46.13
CA ARG A 812 -70.39 -1.19 44.92
C ARG A 812 -70.17 0.28 44.48
N ARG A 813 -69.19 0.96 45.05
CA ARG A 813 -68.78 2.36 44.75
C ARG A 813 -67.25 2.47 44.77
N SER A 814 -66.54 1.96 43.76
CA SER A 814 -65.13 2.32 43.59
C SER A 814 -65.04 3.60 42.75
N PHE A 815 -64.11 4.48 43.10
CA PHE A 815 -63.86 5.72 42.35
C PHE A 815 -63.53 5.42 40.88
N ASP A 816 -62.85 4.31 40.58
CA ASP A 816 -62.59 3.86 39.21
C ASP A 816 -63.84 3.54 38.37
N MET A 817 -64.87 2.93 38.96
CA MET A 817 -66.12 2.67 38.24
C MET A 817 -66.83 3.98 37.89
N GLN A 818 -66.76 4.96 38.79
CA GLN A 818 -67.31 6.29 38.57
C GLN A 818 -66.50 7.04 37.49
N PHE A 819 -65.17 6.99 37.55
CA PHE A 819 -64.30 7.54 36.51
C PHE A 819 -64.61 6.95 35.13
N MET A 820 -64.72 5.63 35.03
CA MET A 820 -65.08 4.96 33.76
C MET A 820 -66.45 5.39 33.25
N THR A 821 -67.41 5.63 34.15
CA THR A 821 -68.75 6.10 33.77
C THR A 821 -68.69 7.53 33.22
N ILE A 822 -67.93 8.42 33.87
CA ILE A 822 -67.68 9.80 33.37
C ILE A 822 -67.02 9.73 32.00
N MET A 823 -65.95 8.93 31.87
CA MET A 823 -65.18 8.82 30.63
C MET A 823 -65.93 8.09 29.50
N GLN A 824 -66.99 7.33 29.78
CA GLN A 824 -67.84 6.72 28.75
C GLN A 824 -68.84 7.71 28.13
N GLN A 825 -69.06 8.87 28.76
CA GLN A 825 -69.86 9.92 28.16
C GLN A 825 -69.22 10.43 26.86
N SER A 826 -70.06 10.85 25.91
CA SER A 826 -69.61 11.43 24.63
C SER A 826 -68.88 12.76 24.80
N SER A 827 -69.18 13.50 25.88
CA SER A 827 -68.58 14.80 26.21
C SER A 827 -68.42 14.93 27.74
N PRO A 828 -67.37 14.35 28.34
CA PRO A 828 -67.14 14.43 29.78
C PRO A 828 -66.87 15.88 30.21
N LEU A 829 -67.45 16.29 31.35
CA LEU A 829 -67.24 17.64 31.91
C LEU A 829 -66.02 17.67 32.86
N PRO A 830 -65.13 18.67 32.77
CA PRO A 830 -63.98 18.79 33.67
C PRO A 830 -64.34 18.83 35.16
N ILE A 831 -65.50 19.40 35.50
CA ILE A 831 -66.00 19.50 36.87
C ILE A 831 -66.29 18.13 37.49
N GLU A 832 -66.82 17.18 36.71
CA GLU A 832 -67.13 15.82 37.20
C GLU A 832 -65.85 15.05 37.52
N VAL A 833 -64.81 15.24 36.70
CA VAL A 833 -63.47 14.67 36.96
C VAL A 833 -62.86 15.32 38.19
N TYR A 834 -62.99 16.64 38.35
CA TYR A 834 -62.49 17.36 39.52
C TYR A 834 -63.14 16.91 40.82
N ASP A 835 -64.47 16.80 40.87
CA ASP A 835 -65.19 16.39 42.07
C ASP A 835 -64.82 14.95 42.47
N LEU A 836 -64.74 14.04 41.49
CA LEU A 836 -64.29 12.67 41.72
C LEU A 836 -62.84 12.61 42.23
N ALA A 837 -61.93 13.34 41.58
CA ALA A 837 -60.52 13.39 41.96
C ALA A 837 -60.34 13.98 43.37
N LYS A 838 -61.14 14.98 43.73
CA LYS A 838 -61.13 15.60 45.06
C LYS A 838 -61.61 14.63 46.13
N GLU A 839 -62.72 13.92 45.90
CA GLU A 839 -63.24 12.89 46.81
C GLU A 839 -62.22 11.75 46.98
N ALA A 840 -61.64 11.26 45.88
CA ALA A 840 -60.61 10.21 45.91
C ALA A 840 -59.36 10.66 46.67
N ALA A 841 -58.93 11.91 46.46
CA ALA A 841 -57.74 12.49 47.11
C ALA A 841 -57.88 12.66 48.63
N GLU A 842 -59.10 12.69 49.19
CA GLU A 842 -59.31 12.67 50.64
C GLU A 842 -58.89 11.33 51.26
N SER A 843 -59.03 10.22 50.51
CA SER A 843 -58.55 8.90 50.92
C SER A 843 -57.10 8.62 50.49
N ASN A 844 -56.78 8.89 49.23
CA ASN A 844 -55.47 8.65 48.64
C ASN A 844 -55.15 9.79 47.64
N PRO A 845 -54.32 10.76 48.03
CA PRO A 845 -53.98 11.91 47.18
C PRO A 845 -53.39 11.53 45.82
N VAL A 846 -52.63 10.43 45.75
CA VAL A 846 -52.02 9.96 44.50
C VAL A 846 -53.10 9.46 43.54
N GLU A 847 -54.05 8.67 44.02
CA GLU A 847 -55.16 8.13 43.22
C GLU A 847 -56.02 9.25 42.64
N GLY A 848 -56.33 10.28 43.44
CA GLY A 848 -57.06 11.45 42.98
C GLY A 848 -56.35 12.19 41.84
N LEU A 849 -55.05 12.46 41.98
CA LEU A 849 -54.25 13.12 40.93
C LEU A 849 -54.11 12.26 39.67
N MET A 850 -54.02 10.94 39.82
CA MET A 850 -53.97 10.02 38.67
C MET A 850 -55.25 10.06 37.81
N PHE A 851 -56.40 10.47 38.35
CA PHE A 851 -57.60 10.68 37.52
C PHE A 851 -57.45 11.90 36.59
N PHE A 852 -56.78 12.97 37.01
CA PHE A 852 -56.47 14.10 36.13
C PHE A 852 -55.52 13.68 35.01
N GLU A 853 -54.44 12.98 35.36
CA GLU A 853 -53.50 12.41 34.40
C GLU A 853 -54.21 11.54 33.35
N ARG A 854 -55.07 10.62 33.79
CA ARG A 854 -55.83 9.73 32.90
C ARG A 854 -56.82 10.52 32.04
N ALA A 855 -57.45 11.55 32.58
CA ALA A 855 -58.39 12.40 31.85
C ALA A 855 -57.67 13.20 30.77
N GLN A 856 -56.55 13.84 31.09
CA GLN A 856 -55.75 14.62 30.13
C GLN A 856 -55.18 13.73 29.01
N ASN A 857 -54.70 12.53 29.34
CA ASN A 857 -54.19 11.56 28.36
C ASN A 857 -55.29 10.91 27.48
N SER A 858 -56.58 11.08 27.81
CA SER A 858 -57.67 10.42 27.07
C SER A 858 -57.96 11.04 25.70
N GLY A 859 -57.49 12.27 25.45
CA GLY A 859 -57.78 13.04 24.22
C GLY A 859 -59.25 13.45 24.06
N LYS A 860 -60.11 13.27 25.08
CA LYS A 860 -61.55 13.60 25.03
C LYS A 860 -61.89 15.04 25.38
N PHE A 861 -60.93 15.79 25.92
CA PHE A 861 -61.13 17.16 26.39
C PHE A 861 -60.60 18.18 25.37
N SER A 862 -61.23 19.35 25.29
CA SER A 862 -60.73 20.45 24.44
C SER A 862 -59.43 21.05 25.01
N LEU A 863 -58.72 21.86 24.24
CA LEU A 863 -57.52 22.58 24.73
C LEU A 863 -57.83 23.50 25.94
N ARG A 864 -59.04 24.07 26.01
CA ARG A 864 -59.46 24.89 27.15
C ARG A 864 -59.75 24.03 28.37
N ASP A 865 -60.44 22.92 28.18
CA ASP A 865 -60.79 21.98 29.24
C ASP A 865 -59.56 21.25 29.79
N SER A 866 -58.56 20.99 28.94
CA SER A 866 -57.28 20.41 29.37
C SER A 866 -56.50 21.37 30.26
N LYS A 867 -56.52 22.68 29.94
CA LYS A 867 -55.94 23.70 30.81
C LYS A 867 -56.66 23.79 32.16
N THR A 868 -57.99 23.74 32.18
CA THR A 868 -58.73 23.78 33.45
C THR A 868 -58.48 22.53 34.30
N LEU A 869 -58.35 21.36 33.69
CA LEU A 869 -57.93 20.14 34.37
C LEU A 869 -56.50 20.26 34.94
N ALA A 870 -55.55 20.81 34.18
CA ALA A 870 -54.18 21.03 34.64
C ALA A 870 -54.09 22.05 35.79
N ASP A 871 -54.86 23.14 35.73
CA ASP A 871 -54.95 24.12 36.81
C ASP A 871 -55.55 23.49 38.09
N ALA A 872 -56.57 22.65 37.92
CA ALA A 872 -57.21 21.93 39.01
C ALA A 872 -56.29 20.88 39.65
N GLU A 873 -55.53 20.17 38.82
CA GLU A 873 -54.49 19.24 39.25
C GLU A 873 -53.39 19.96 40.05
N THR A 874 -52.92 21.12 39.55
CA THR A 874 -51.92 21.96 40.22
C THR A 874 -52.40 22.43 41.60
N SER A 875 -53.66 22.87 41.68
CA SER A 875 -54.30 23.26 42.95
C SER A 875 -54.40 22.10 43.93
N LEU A 876 -54.84 20.92 43.46
CA LEU A 876 -54.98 19.74 44.31
C LEU A 876 -53.61 19.22 44.79
N PHE A 877 -52.60 19.24 43.93
CA PHE A 877 -51.24 18.89 44.29
C PHE A 877 -50.66 19.83 45.36
N ALA A 878 -50.87 21.15 45.21
CA ALA A 878 -50.40 22.12 46.20
C ALA A 878 -50.96 21.85 47.62
N LYS A 879 -52.19 21.34 47.72
CA LYS A 879 -52.83 20.97 48.99
C LYS A 879 -52.19 19.74 49.65
N TYR A 880 -51.83 18.73 48.84
CA TYR A 880 -51.34 17.44 49.34
C TYR A 880 -49.84 17.18 49.09
N LYS A 881 -49.06 18.20 48.68
CA LYS A 881 -47.65 18.04 48.28
C LYS A 881 -46.79 17.32 49.33
N PHE A 882 -47.03 17.54 50.62
CA PHE A 882 -46.26 16.92 51.70
C PHE A 882 -46.66 15.46 52.01
N GLN A 883 -47.73 14.95 51.40
CA GLN A 883 -48.21 13.57 51.55
C GLN A 883 -47.83 12.69 50.36
N ILE A 884 -47.35 13.29 49.26
CA ILE A 884 -47.02 12.58 48.02
C ILE A 884 -45.50 12.52 47.87
N THR A 885 -44.96 11.30 47.91
CA THR A 885 -43.53 11.05 47.75
C THR A 885 -43.06 11.35 46.33
N ASN A 886 -41.80 11.72 46.16
CA ASN A 886 -41.19 11.99 44.86
C ASN A 886 -41.27 10.79 43.91
N SER A 887 -41.24 9.55 44.44
CA SER A 887 -41.46 8.32 43.66
C SER A 887 -42.84 8.29 42.99
N SER A 888 -43.86 8.80 43.65
CA SER A 888 -45.24 8.83 43.15
C SER A 888 -45.50 10.03 42.25
N ARG A 889 -44.84 11.18 42.51
CA ARG A 889 -44.95 12.39 41.66
C ARG A 889 -44.50 12.15 40.22
N ARG A 890 -43.63 11.17 39.99
CA ARG A 890 -43.20 10.76 38.66
C ARG A 890 -44.33 10.43 37.70
N TYR A 891 -45.44 9.89 38.21
CA TYR A 891 -46.59 9.54 37.38
C TYR A 891 -47.43 10.76 36.96
N LEU A 892 -47.15 11.93 37.55
CA LEU A 892 -47.83 13.20 37.32
C LEU A 892 -47.04 14.03 36.31
N LYS A 893 -47.14 13.66 35.03
CA LYS A 893 -46.40 14.28 33.93
C LYS A 893 -46.89 15.68 33.58
N HIS A 894 -48.17 15.98 33.74
CA HIS A 894 -48.73 17.30 33.39
C HIS A 894 -48.39 18.36 34.46
N LEU A 895 -48.07 17.93 35.67
CA LEU A 895 -47.45 18.74 36.71
C LEU A 895 -45.97 18.97 36.35
N SER A 896 -45.68 20.09 35.70
CA SER A 896 -44.35 20.54 35.24
C SER A 896 -43.35 20.84 36.37
N LEU A 897 -43.13 19.89 37.26
CA LEU A 897 -42.23 20.00 38.41
C LEU A 897 -40.78 19.68 38.00
N PRO A 898 -39.80 20.52 38.38
CA PRO A 898 -38.40 20.27 38.04
C PRO A 898 -37.87 19.02 38.78
N PRO A 899 -37.12 18.12 38.12
CA PRO A 899 -36.48 17.00 38.80
C PRO A 899 -35.23 17.46 39.57
N LEU A 900 -34.92 16.73 40.65
CA LEU A 900 -33.64 16.79 41.35
C LEU A 900 -32.67 15.81 40.71
N VAL A 901 -31.56 16.31 40.20
CA VAL A 901 -30.50 15.53 39.55
C VAL A 901 -29.31 15.39 40.49
N ILE A 902 -29.03 14.17 40.90
CA ILE A 902 -27.78 13.77 41.56
C ILE A 902 -26.78 13.50 40.46
N VAL A 903 -25.68 14.25 40.45
CA VAL A 903 -24.66 14.11 39.40
C VAL A 903 -23.55 13.19 39.92
N ASP A 904 -23.26 12.16 39.15
CA ASP A 904 -22.23 11.18 39.43
C ASP A 904 -20.83 11.69 39.05
N THR A 905 -19.81 11.07 39.60
CA THR A 905 -18.42 11.54 39.54
C THR A 905 -17.87 11.52 38.11
N ASN A 906 -18.29 10.55 37.29
CA ASN A 906 -17.90 10.45 35.87
C ASN A 906 -18.26 11.71 35.05
N ILE A 907 -19.47 12.26 35.22
CA ILE A 907 -19.90 13.48 34.54
C ILE A 907 -19.16 14.71 35.06
N LEU A 908 -18.87 14.75 36.37
CA LEU A 908 -18.09 15.84 36.96
C LEU A 908 -16.63 15.83 36.50
N VAL A 909 -16.06 14.65 36.27
CA VAL A 909 -14.73 14.53 35.66
C VAL A 909 -14.73 15.13 34.25
N ASP A 910 -15.78 14.94 33.45
CA ASP A 910 -15.85 15.58 32.13
C ASP A 910 -15.96 17.10 32.23
N ALA A 911 -16.74 17.60 33.19
CA ALA A 911 -16.82 19.04 33.47
C ALA A 911 -15.47 19.61 33.92
N LEU A 912 -14.72 18.87 34.74
CA LEU A 912 -13.37 19.24 35.16
C LEU A 912 -12.39 19.22 33.98
N VAL A 913 -12.43 18.18 33.14
CA VAL A 913 -11.62 18.05 31.93
C VAL A 913 -11.91 19.20 30.97
N GLU A 914 -13.17 19.60 30.80
CA GLU A 914 -13.51 20.78 29.98
C GLU A 914 -12.90 22.06 30.54
N LYS A 915 -13.03 22.33 31.85
CA LYS A 915 -12.45 23.53 32.45
C LYS A 915 -10.93 23.56 32.31
N ILE A 916 -10.26 22.40 32.45
CA ILE A 916 -8.83 22.26 32.18
C ILE A 916 -8.55 22.56 30.70
N SER A 917 -9.30 21.97 29.77
CA SER A 917 -9.17 22.24 28.33
C SER A 917 -9.32 23.72 27.98
N SER A 918 -10.24 24.43 28.63
CA SER A 918 -10.45 25.87 28.47
C SER A 918 -9.24 26.69 28.92
N GLN A 919 -8.62 26.33 30.07
CA GLN A 919 -7.36 26.94 30.51
C GLN A 919 -6.17 26.61 29.61
N LEU A 920 -6.20 25.46 28.92
CA LEU A 920 -5.22 25.07 27.92
C LEU A 920 -5.48 25.71 26.55
N GLU A 921 -6.52 26.53 26.43
CA GLU A 921 -7.00 27.13 25.18
C GLU A 921 -7.28 26.12 24.06
N LEU A 922 -7.63 24.89 24.42
CA LEU A 922 -7.99 23.86 23.45
C LEU A 922 -9.33 24.20 22.80
N ALA A 923 -9.33 24.28 21.47
CA ALA A 923 -10.53 24.34 20.64
C ALA A 923 -11.14 22.92 20.50
N SER A 924 -11.52 22.29 21.60
CA SER A 924 -12.07 20.92 21.59
C SER A 924 -13.25 20.75 20.63
N GLU A 925 -13.97 21.83 20.35
CA GLU A 925 -15.19 21.85 19.55
C GLU A 925 -14.98 21.82 18.03
N THR A 926 -13.75 22.00 17.52
CA THR A 926 -13.38 21.77 16.12
C THR A 926 -12.87 20.34 15.86
N SER A 927 -12.68 19.54 16.91
CA SER A 927 -12.34 18.13 16.81
C SER A 927 -13.59 17.26 16.61
N LEU A 928 -13.50 16.17 15.84
CA LEU A 928 -14.61 15.20 15.67
C LEU A 928 -14.72 14.22 16.84
N ASP A 929 -13.68 14.10 17.68
CA ASP A 929 -13.64 13.16 18.81
C ASP A 929 -14.58 13.56 19.97
N LEU A 930 -15.39 14.60 19.77
CA LEU A 930 -16.54 14.95 20.58
C LEU A 930 -17.63 13.87 20.43
N SER A 931 -17.48 12.74 21.10
CA SER A 931 -18.65 11.91 21.42
C SER A 931 -19.66 12.77 22.20
N GLU A 932 -20.97 12.50 22.09
CA GLU A 932 -22.01 13.24 22.86
C GLU A 932 -21.77 13.17 24.37
N GLN A 933 -21.01 12.16 24.76
CA GLN A 933 -20.55 11.93 26.11
C GLN A 933 -19.76 13.15 26.61
N ASN A 934 -19.05 13.92 25.78
CA ASN A 934 -18.24 15.04 26.27
C ASN A 934 -19.00 16.37 26.46
N SER A 935 -20.34 16.43 26.29
CA SER A 935 -21.09 17.69 26.46
C SER A 935 -22.35 17.58 27.32
N PHE A 936 -22.68 16.40 27.86
CA PHE A 936 -23.89 16.24 28.67
C PHE A 936 -23.90 17.13 29.93
N HIS A 937 -22.74 17.35 30.53
CA HIS A 937 -22.60 18.26 31.68
C HIS A 937 -22.91 19.72 31.32
N LYS A 938 -22.61 20.18 30.09
CA LYS A 938 -23.03 21.50 29.60
C LYS A 938 -24.55 21.62 29.56
N VAL A 939 -25.22 20.57 29.09
CA VAL A 939 -26.69 20.51 29.03
C VAL A 939 -27.28 20.58 30.43
N LEU A 940 -26.72 19.85 31.40
CA LEU A 940 -27.15 19.92 32.80
C LEU A 940 -27.05 21.34 33.35
N ILE A 941 -25.90 22.00 33.19
CA ILE A 941 -25.71 23.40 33.62
C ILE A 941 -26.74 24.33 32.95
N SER A 942 -26.91 24.22 31.64
CA SER A 942 -27.87 25.04 30.88
C SER A 942 -29.31 24.85 31.38
N ARG A 943 -29.76 23.60 31.57
CA ARG A 943 -31.12 23.32 32.04
C ARG A 943 -31.34 23.74 33.49
N ALA A 944 -30.29 23.70 34.31
CA ALA A 944 -30.35 24.17 35.67
C ALA A 944 -30.44 25.71 35.74
N ARG A 945 -29.70 26.43 34.87
CA ARG A 945 -29.83 27.88 34.70
C ARG A 945 -31.22 28.30 34.21
N ASP A 946 -31.85 27.50 33.34
CA ASP A 946 -33.24 27.69 32.90
C ASP A 946 -34.29 27.42 34.02
N GLY A 947 -33.88 26.93 35.20
CA GLY A 947 -34.78 26.52 36.28
C GLY A 947 -35.57 25.23 35.98
N LYS A 948 -35.21 24.50 34.92
CA LYS A 948 -35.88 23.26 34.52
C LYS A 948 -35.47 22.06 35.35
N ILE A 949 -34.27 22.09 35.94
CA ILE A 949 -33.76 21.04 36.85
C ILE A 949 -33.11 21.68 38.07
N SER A 950 -33.00 20.93 39.16
CA SER A 950 -32.18 21.26 40.31
C SER A 950 -31.06 20.22 40.44
N MET A 951 -29.82 20.64 40.73
CA MET A 951 -28.68 19.72 40.85
C MET A 951 -28.13 19.68 42.27
N TRP A 952 -27.71 18.50 42.71
CA TRP A 952 -27.10 18.29 44.02
C TRP A 952 -25.95 17.29 43.98
N LEU A 953 -24.91 17.58 44.77
CA LEU A 953 -23.74 16.72 44.94
C LEU A 953 -23.64 16.19 46.38
N PRO A 954 -23.82 14.89 46.62
CA PRO A 954 -23.58 14.24 47.91
C PRO A 954 -22.11 14.34 48.36
N GLN A 955 -21.83 14.16 49.65
CA GLN A 955 -20.45 14.20 50.17
C GLN A 955 -19.55 13.14 49.53
N ILE A 956 -20.06 11.93 49.29
CA ILE A 956 -19.29 10.85 48.66
C ILE A 956 -18.76 11.24 47.28
N VAL A 957 -19.58 11.89 46.44
CA VAL A 957 -19.20 12.34 45.09
C VAL A 957 -18.17 13.46 45.16
N ARG A 958 -18.33 14.40 46.09
CA ARG A 958 -17.35 15.48 46.30
C ARG A 958 -15.99 14.94 46.73
N HIS A 959 -15.99 13.97 47.66
CA HIS A 959 -14.77 13.32 48.12
C HIS A 959 -14.10 12.52 47.00
N GLU A 960 -14.85 11.77 46.19
CA GLU A 960 -14.28 11.08 45.03
C GLU A 960 -13.68 12.04 44.01
N LEU A 961 -14.37 13.15 43.69
CA LEU A 961 -13.83 14.16 42.77
C LEU A 961 -12.53 14.77 43.30
N GLN A 962 -12.46 15.04 44.61
CA GLN A 962 -11.24 15.50 45.28
C GLN A 962 -10.12 14.45 45.24
N GLU A 963 -10.44 13.17 45.48
CA GLU A 963 -9.46 12.07 45.39
C GLU A 963 -8.94 11.88 43.95
N ILE A 964 -9.82 11.99 42.95
CA ILE A 964 -9.44 11.96 41.53
C ILE A 964 -8.52 13.13 41.21
N GLY A 965 -8.79 14.32 41.77
CA GLY A 965 -7.92 15.47 41.64
C GLY A 965 -6.51 15.24 42.17
N ASN A 966 -6.38 14.48 43.26
CA ASN A 966 -5.07 14.07 43.79
C ASN A 966 -4.36 13.05 42.87
N GLY A 967 -5.10 12.32 42.05
CA GLY A 967 -4.62 11.34 41.08
C GLY A 967 -4.19 11.95 39.74
N ILE A 968 -3.18 12.84 39.77
CA ILE A 968 -2.71 13.61 38.59
C ILE A 968 -2.44 12.72 37.37
N SER A 969 -1.93 11.50 37.55
CA SER A 969 -1.66 10.58 36.42
C SER A 969 -2.93 10.19 35.66
N LYS A 970 -4.04 9.89 36.35
CA LYS A 970 -5.30 9.49 35.71
C LYS A 970 -5.95 10.65 34.96
N LEU A 971 -5.82 11.87 35.49
CA LEU A 971 -6.29 13.08 34.80
C LEU A 971 -5.41 13.41 33.61
N ARG A 972 -4.08 13.24 33.73
CA ARG A 972 -3.14 13.38 32.61
C ARG A 972 -3.49 12.43 31.46
N ASP A 973 -3.84 11.18 31.77
CA ASP A 973 -4.21 10.18 30.77
C ASP A 973 -5.41 10.60 29.89
N LYS A 974 -6.30 11.47 30.40
CA LYS A 974 -7.44 12.01 29.64
C LYS A 974 -7.02 12.97 28.52
N PHE A 975 -5.81 13.52 28.59
CA PHE A 975 -5.25 14.45 27.60
C PHE A 975 -4.21 13.79 26.68
N ASN A 976 -3.94 12.48 26.81
CA ASN A 976 -2.96 11.79 25.97
C ASN A 976 -3.32 11.83 24.48
N ASN A 977 -4.61 11.91 24.16
CA ASN A 977 -5.13 12.03 22.78
C ASN A 977 -5.49 13.48 22.42
N SER A 978 -4.94 14.46 23.14
CA SER A 978 -5.16 15.89 22.89
C SER A 978 -3.84 16.56 22.59
N LEU A 979 -3.86 17.53 21.67
CA LEU A 979 -2.69 18.31 21.33
C LEU A 979 -2.37 19.32 22.45
N VAL A 980 -1.62 18.89 23.46
CA VAL A 980 -1.25 19.74 24.61
C VAL A 980 0.26 19.69 24.84
N ARG A 981 0.87 20.86 24.99
CA ARG A 981 2.27 20.95 25.42
C ARG A 981 2.41 20.40 26.85
N PRO A 982 3.29 19.39 27.08
CA PRO A 982 3.44 18.77 28.40
C PRO A 982 3.74 19.78 29.52
N GLU A 983 4.54 20.82 29.24
CA GLU A 983 4.89 21.87 30.21
C GLU A 983 3.67 22.71 30.65
N ILE A 984 2.77 23.02 29.71
CA ILE A 984 1.56 23.80 30.00
C ILE A 984 0.57 22.92 30.78
N LEU A 985 0.42 21.66 30.37
CA LEU A 985 -0.40 20.68 31.08
C LEU A 985 0.07 20.50 32.53
N ASP A 986 1.37 20.33 32.74
CA ASP A 986 1.97 20.18 34.08
C ASP A 986 1.78 21.44 34.93
N ASN A 987 1.73 22.63 34.32
CA ASN A 987 1.42 23.88 35.02
C ASN A 987 -0.05 24.01 35.43
N VAL A 988 -0.98 23.59 34.57
CA VAL A 988 -2.43 23.62 34.86
C VAL A 988 -2.79 22.54 35.89
N LEU A 989 -2.19 21.35 35.80
CA LEU A 989 -2.41 20.23 36.72
C LEU A 989 -1.70 20.38 38.08
N LYS A 990 -1.10 21.54 38.40
CA LYS A 990 -0.59 21.84 39.74
C LYS A 990 -1.72 21.76 40.77
N GLN A 991 -1.43 21.16 41.93
CA GLN A 991 -2.42 20.90 42.99
C GLN A 991 -3.26 22.14 43.35
N ASP A 992 -2.65 23.32 43.49
CA ASP A 992 -3.37 24.55 43.87
C ASP A 992 -4.36 25.02 42.80
N ASN A 993 -4.01 24.91 41.52
CA ASN A 993 -4.89 25.30 40.41
C ASN A 993 -6.02 24.27 40.26
N LEU A 994 -5.68 23.00 40.39
CA LEU A 994 -6.61 21.91 40.25
C LEU A 994 -7.64 21.88 41.40
N ALA A 995 -7.23 22.20 42.63
CA ALA A 995 -8.15 22.37 43.76
C ALA A 995 -9.17 23.49 43.50
N LYS A 996 -8.73 24.65 42.96
CA LYS A 996 -9.64 25.74 42.57
C LYS A 996 -10.64 25.30 41.51
N LEU A 997 -10.17 24.62 40.46
CA LEU A 997 -11.03 24.12 39.39
C LEU A 997 -12.08 23.13 39.91
N ILE A 998 -11.68 22.23 40.81
CA ILE A 998 -12.61 21.29 41.47
C ILE A 998 -13.66 22.04 42.29
N ASP A 999 -13.26 23.02 43.09
CA ASP A 999 -14.18 23.82 43.90
C ASP A 999 -15.19 24.58 43.03
N GLU A 1000 -14.75 25.11 41.88
CA GLU A 1000 -15.66 25.74 40.91
C GLU A 1000 -16.64 24.74 40.30
N VAL A 1001 -16.19 23.55 39.89
CA VAL A 1001 -17.08 22.48 39.38
C VAL A 1001 -18.09 22.08 40.45
N ILE A 1002 -17.65 21.88 41.70
CA ILE A 1002 -18.56 21.55 42.81
C ILE A 1002 -19.59 22.65 43.00
N SER A 1003 -19.20 23.93 42.89
CA SER A 1003 -20.13 25.06 43.00
C SER A 1003 -21.15 25.09 41.85
N ASP A 1004 -20.74 24.84 40.61
CA ASP A 1004 -21.61 24.88 39.43
C ASP A 1004 -22.71 23.79 39.48
N PHE A 1005 -22.36 22.61 39.98
CA PHE A 1005 -23.24 21.43 40.02
C PHE A 1005 -24.01 21.25 41.34
N ASN A 1006 -23.79 22.10 42.35
CA ASN A 1006 -24.42 21.97 43.66
C ASN A 1006 -25.33 23.16 44.01
N GLN A 1007 -26.45 23.27 43.30
CA GLN A 1007 -27.41 24.38 43.43
C GLN A 1007 -28.45 24.13 44.53
N TRP A 1008 -28.92 22.89 44.65
CA TRP A 1008 -29.87 22.48 45.68
C TRP A 1008 -29.14 22.02 46.94
N LYS A 1009 -29.71 22.30 48.12
CA LYS A 1009 -29.19 21.83 49.40
C LYS A 1009 -30.31 21.18 50.20
N PRO A 1010 -30.07 20.01 50.81
CA PRO A 1010 -31.06 19.37 51.66
C PRO A 1010 -31.31 20.23 52.91
N LEU A 1011 -32.58 20.31 53.31
CA LEU A 1011 -32.98 20.95 54.57
C LEU A 1011 -32.54 20.13 55.78
N ASP A 1012 -32.50 18.81 55.62
CA ASP A 1012 -32.05 17.87 56.65
C ASP A 1012 -30.54 17.61 56.52
N ILE A 1013 -29.82 17.94 57.59
CA ILE A 1013 -28.36 17.79 57.69
C ILE A 1013 -27.96 16.31 57.83
N ARG A 1014 -28.87 15.45 58.32
CA ARG A 1014 -28.64 14.01 58.55
C ARG A 1014 -29.09 13.13 57.39
N LEU A 1015 -29.57 13.72 56.29
CA LEU A 1015 -30.11 12.99 55.14
C LEU A 1015 -29.18 11.89 54.61
N GLU A 1016 -27.88 12.19 54.51
CA GLU A 1016 -26.90 11.20 54.04
C GLU A 1016 -26.68 10.07 55.07
N GLU A 1017 -26.69 10.37 56.37
CA GLU A 1017 -26.61 9.35 57.44
C GLU A 1017 -27.84 8.45 57.44
N ASP A 1018 -29.03 9.04 57.34
CA ASP A 1018 -30.31 8.35 57.38
C ASP A 1018 -30.56 7.53 56.11
N SER A 1019 -29.95 7.93 54.98
CA SER A 1019 -29.96 7.12 53.76
C SER A 1019 -29.24 5.77 53.93
N ASN A 1020 -28.26 5.70 54.84
CA ASN A 1020 -27.42 4.52 55.11
C ASN A 1020 -28.11 3.50 56.06
N SER A 1021 -29.44 3.43 56.01
CA SER A 1021 -30.28 2.57 56.84
C SER A 1021 -30.08 1.08 56.52
N PRO A 1022 -30.31 0.17 57.50
CA PRO A 1022 -30.24 -1.27 57.24
C PRO A 1022 -31.25 -1.72 56.18
N GLU A 1023 -32.42 -1.09 56.13
CA GLU A 1023 -33.47 -1.38 55.15
C GLU A 1023 -33.01 -1.08 53.71
N ASN A 1024 -32.40 0.08 53.48
CA ASN A 1024 -31.91 0.46 52.14
C ASN A 1024 -30.75 -0.45 51.70
N LYS A 1025 -29.89 -0.87 52.63
CA LYS A 1025 -28.80 -1.83 52.35
C LYS A 1025 -29.32 -3.19 51.93
N GLU A 1026 -30.36 -3.68 52.60
CA GLU A 1026 -31.00 -4.95 52.27
C GLU A 1026 -31.69 -4.87 50.90
N GLN A 1027 -32.42 -3.79 50.63
CA GLN A 1027 -33.06 -3.53 49.34
C GLN A 1027 -32.07 -3.51 48.17
N ILE A 1028 -30.91 -2.86 48.32
CA ILE A 1028 -29.85 -2.88 47.29
C ILE A 1028 -29.24 -4.28 47.16
N LYS A 1029 -29.00 -4.98 48.27
CA LYS A 1029 -28.43 -6.33 48.23
C LYS A 1029 -29.34 -7.31 47.47
N GLU A 1030 -30.63 -7.27 47.74
CA GLU A 1030 -31.62 -8.06 47.00
C GLU A 1030 -31.65 -7.67 45.52
N PHE A 1031 -31.63 -6.36 45.22
CA PHE A 1031 -31.57 -5.89 43.84
C PHE A 1031 -30.34 -6.44 43.10
N LEU A 1032 -29.16 -6.34 43.68
CA LEU A 1032 -27.94 -6.87 43.05
C LEU A 1032 -27.95 -8.40 42.90
N GLN A 1033 -28.73 -9.13 43.72
CA GLN A 1033 -28.95 -10.56 43.55
C GLN A 1033 -29.92 -10.86 42.39
N ASP A 1034 -31.01 -10.11 42.28
CA ASP A 1034 -32.00 -10.28 41.20
C ASP A 1034 -31.42 -9.96 39.82
N TYR A 1035 -30.48 -9.01 39.76
CA TYR A 1035 -29.81 -8.55 38.54
C TYR A 1035 -28.37 -9.09 38.40
N HIS A 1036 -28.05 -10.20 39.06
CA HIS A 1036 -26.68 -10.75 39.13
C HIS A 1036 -26.05 -10.99 37.75
N ASP A 1037 -26.81 -11.52 36.79
CA ASP A 1037 -26.28 -11.90 35.46
C ASP A 1037 -25.68 -10.69 34.73
N ILE A 1038 -26.35 -9.54 34.79
CA ILE A 1038 -25.88 -8.28 34.16
C ILE A 1038 -24.61 -7.80 34.84
N TYR A 1039 -24.60 -7.80 36.17
CA TYR A 1039 -23.45 -7.32 36.94
C TYR A 1039 -22.25 -8.28 36.81
N ASP A 1040 -22.45 -9.59 36.63
CA ASP A 1040 -21.37 -10.55 36.39
C ASP A 1040 -20.77 -10.36 34.98
N GLU A 1041 -21.60 -10.17 33.95
CA GLU A 1041 -21.13 -9.90 32.58
C GLU A 1041 -20.44 -8.53 32.45
N LEU A 1042 -21.00 -7.48 33.04
CA LEU A 1042 -20.35 -6.17 33.12
C LEU A 1042 -19.03 -6.27 33.90
N SER A 1043 -18.98 -7.09 34.95
CA SER A 1043 -17.73 -7.36 35.67
C SER A 1043 -16.72 -8.10 34.81
N ALA A 1044 -17.14 -9.03 33.95
CA ALA A 1044 -16.26 -9.73 33.01
C ALA A 1044 -15.72 -8.76 31.94
N MET A 1045 -16.58 -7.92 31.37
CA MET A 1045 -16.20 -6.88 30.41
C MET A 1045 -15.17 -5.91 31.00
N LYS A 1046 -15.46 -5.32 32.18
CA LYS A 1046 -14.53 -4.39 32.83
C LYS A 1046 -13.21 -5.07 33.28
N LYS A 1047 -13.20 -6.40 33.53
CA LYS A 1047 -11.96 -7.16 33.77
C LYS A 1047 -11.10 -7.29 32.50
N ALA A 1048 -11.72 -7.58 31.36
CA ALA A 1048 -11.02 -7.68 30.08
C ALA A 1048 -10.29 -6.37 29.73
N HIS A 1049 -10.89 -5.23 30.09
CA HIS A 1049 -10.33 -3.88 29.92
C HIS A 1049 -9.38 -3.43 31.05
N GLY A 1050 -8.89 -4.35 31.89
CA GLY A 1050 -7.86 -4.05 32.89
C GLY A 1050 -8.34 -3.40 34.20
N GLY A 1051 -9.65 -3.34 34.45
CA GLY A 1051 -10.21 -2.73 35.66
C GLY A 1051 -9.79 -3.45 36.96
N LYS A 1052 -8.97 -2.79 37.79
CA LYS A 1052 -8.50 -3.27 39.10
C LYS A 1052 -8.98 -2.40 40.25
N GLN A 1053 -10.27 -2.39 40.61
CA GLN A 1053 -10.74 -1.70 41.83
C GLN A 1053 -11.82 -2.49 42.62
N LYS A 1054 -12.07 -2.07 43.86
CA LYS A 1054 -12.64 -2.85 44.99
C LYS A 1054 -14.13 -3.17 44.78
N ARG A 1055 -14.43 -4.38 44.32
CA ARG A 1055 -15.79 -4.84 43.98
C ARG A 1055 -16.65 -5.28 45.16
N THR A 1056 -17.96 -5.23 44.97
CA THR A 1056 -18.97 -5.78 45.89
C THR A 1056 -18.89 -7.32 45.92
N LYS A 1057 -18.87 -7.93 47.10
CA LYS A 1057 -18.94 -9.39 47.23
C LYS A 1057 -20.38 -9.85 47.44
N ILE A 1058 -20.95 -10.55 46.47
CA ILE A 1058 -22.27 -11.19 46.55
C ILE A 1058 -22.10 -12.69 46.27
N GLY A 1059 -22.57 -13.54 47.19
CA GLY A 1059 -22.45 -14.99 47.05
C GLY A 1059 -21.00 -15.51 46.92
N GLY A 1060 -20.01 -14.76 47.43
CA GLY A 1060 -18.59 -15.09 47.28
C GLY A 1060 -17.92 -14.61 45.98
N LYS A 1061 -18.71 -14.18 44.97
CA LYS A 1061 -18.21 -13.56 43.75
C LYS A 1061 -18.08 -12.04 43.91
N ALA A 1062 -17.03 -11.47 43.31
CA ALA A 1062 -16.76 -10.04 43.32
C ALA A 1062 -17.33 -9.38 42.05
N ILE A 1063 -18.45 -8.68 42.19
CA ILE A 1063 -19.21 -8.03 41.11
C ILE A 1063 -19.36 -6.52 41.34
N TYR A 1064 -19.63 -5.76 40.28
CA TYR A 1064 -20.08 -4.36 40.37
C TYR A 1064 -21.50 -4.26 40.95
N PRO A 1065 -21.95 -3.09 41.45
CA PRO A 1065 -21.30 -1.75 41.47
C PRO A 1065 -20.22 -1.59 42.55
N GLU A 1066 -19.48 -0.47 42.52
CA GLU A 1066 -18.49 -0.13 43.55
C GLU A 1066 -19.14 0.39 44.85
N ALA A 1067 -18.35 0.56 45.92
CA ALA A 1067 -18.89 1.04 47.18
C ALA A 1067 -19.53 2.45 47.10
N PRO A 1068 -18.93 3.42 46.40
CA PRO A 1068 -19.48 4.77 46.22
C PRO A 1068 -20.81 4.79 45.47
N ASP A 1069 -20.92 4.06 44.36
CA ASP A 1069 -22.16 3.89 43.59
C ASP A 1069 -23.32 3.40 44.46
N ARG A 1070 -23.07 2.42 45.34
CA ARG A 1070 -24.12 1.93 46.26
C ARG A 1070 -24.57 2.99 47.25
N VAL A 1071 -23.69 3.91 47.65
CA VAL A 1071 -24.06 5.05 48.48
C VAL A 1071 -24.97 6.00 47.70
N ILE A 1072 -24.64 6.30 46.43
CA ILE A 1072 -25.51 7.08 45.54
C ILE A 1072 -26.88 6.40 45.38
N MET A 1073 -26.92 5.07 45.20
CA MET A 1073 -28.16 4.30 45.16
C MET A 1073 -28.98 4.44 46.46
N MET A 1074 -28.35 4.29 47.63
CA MET A 1074 -29.04 4.45 48.94
C MET A 1074 -29.62 5.85 49.11
N ILE A 1075 -28.85 6.87 48.77
CA ILE A 1075 -29.28 8.27 48.81
C ILE A 1075 -30.47 8.50 47.88
N SER A 1076 -30.40 7.96 46.66
CA SER A 1076 -31.47 8.10 45.66
C SER A 1076 -32.76 7.41 46.09
N ILE A 1077 -32.67 6.20 46.66
CA ILE A 1077 -33.81 5.48 47.26
C ILE A 1077 -34.44 6.31 48.38
N HIS A 1078 -33.60 6.86 49.27
CA HIS A 1078 -34.08 7.64 50.40
C HIS A 1078 -34.79 8.92 49.93
N LEU A 1079 -34.20 9.67 49.01
CA LEU A 1079 -34.81 10.90 48.45
C LEU A 1079 -36.10 10.62 47.68
N ALA A 1080 -36.18 9.51 46.94
CA ALA A 1080 -37.40 9.14 46.23
C ALA A 1080 -38.58 8.83 47.18
N LYS A 1081 -38.30 8.30 48.37
CA LYS A 1081 -39.29 8.04 49.43
C LYS A 1081 -39.72 9.31 50.19
N GLN A 1082 -39.01 10.42 50.05
CA GLN A 1082 -39.36 11.69 50.70
C GLN A 1082 -40.36 12.52 49.89
N CYS A 1083 -40.94 13.54 50.52
CA CYS A 1083 -41.83 14.53 49.91
C CYS A 1083 -41.10 15.89 49.76
N LEU A 1084 -40.07 15.95 48.91
CA LEU A 1084 -39.23 17.12 48.74
C LEU A 1084 -40.03 18.34 48.26
N GLU A 1085 -39.75 19.53 48.77
CA GLU A 1085 -40.51 20.72 48.37
C GLU A 1085 -40.13 21.19 46.96
N GLY A 1086 -41.13 21.46 46.12
CA GLY A 1086 -40.95 22.05 44.77
C GLY A 1086 -40.32 21.13 43.72
N LEU A 1087 -40.00 19.89 44.07
CA LEU A 1087 -39.31 18.94 43.19
C LEU A 1087 -40.24 17.81 42.72
N GLY A 1088 -40.15 17.46 41.45
CA GLY A 1088 -40.95 16.39 40.83
C GLY A 1088 -40.37 15.02 41.16
N THR A 1089 -39.29 14.65 40.48
CA THR A 1089 -38.66 13.32 40.57
C THR A 1089 -37.20 13.43 40.99
N VAL A 1090 -36.61 12.29 41.37
CA VAL A 1090 -35.17 12.17 41.63
C VAL A 1090 -34.53 11.44 40.45
N LEU A 1091 -33.46 12.00 39.91
CA LEU A 1091 -32.70 11.46 38.80
C LEU A 1091 -31.22 11.31 39.20
N VAL A 1092 -30.57 10.25 38.73
CA VAL A 1092 -29.12 10.10 38.79
C VAL A 1092 -28.57 10.33 37.39
N ALA A 1093 -27.73 11.35 37.23
CA ALA A 1093 -27.00 11.59 35.99
C ALA A 1093 -25.68 10.83 36.04
N THR A 1094 -25.55 9.79 35.22
CA THR A 1094 -24.38 8.91 35.17
C THR A 1094 -24.31 8.18 33.82
N ARG A 1095 -23.10 7.86 33.36
CA ARG A 1095 -22.86 7.01 32.20
C ARG A 1095 -22.47 5.59 32.55
N ASP A 1096 -22.29 5.29 33.82
CA ASP A 1096 -21.79 3.99 34.24
C ASP A 1096 -22.81 2.91 33.94
N GLY A 1097 -22.35 1.83 33.31
CA GLY A 1097 -23.18 0.65 32.99
C GLY A 1097 -23.92 0.10 34.21
N ASP A 1098 -23.36 0.30 35.41
CA ASP A 1098 -23.90 -0.13 36.69
C ASP A 1098 -25.27 0.49 37.03
N PHE A 1099 -25.52 1.68 36.50
CA PHE A 1099 -26.80 2.37 36.57
C PHE A 1099 -27.55 2.32 35.25
N THR A 1100 -26.87 2.53 34.12
CA THR A 1100 -27.53 2.74 32.82
C THR A 1100 -28.12 1.46 32.23
N LEU A 1101 -27.50 0.29 32.45
CA LEU A 1101 -28.06 -0.97 32.01
C LEU A 1101 -29.34 -1.29 32.79
N THR A 1102 -29.41 -1.04 34.09
CA THR A 1102 -30.59 -1.33 34.92
C THR A 1102 -31.46 -0.11 35.21
N ALA A 1103 -31.32 0.97 34.43
CA ALA A 1103 -32.00 2.26 34.63
C ALA A 1103 -33.52 2.15 34.88
N ARG A 1104 -34.21 1.36 34.05
CA ARG A 1104 -35.66 1.14 34.18
C ARG A 1104 -36.04 0.32 35.41
N ALA A 1105 -35.16 -0.58 35.85
CA ALA A 1105 -35.39 -1.37 37.06
C ALA A 1105 -35.29 -0.51 38.32
N PHE A 1106 -34.33 0.43 38.39
CA PHE A 1106 -34.25 1.42 39.48
C PHE A 1106 -35.52 2.28 39.54
N GLU A 1107 -35.96 2.74 38.37
CA GLU A 1107 -37.15 3.56 38.22
C GLU A 1107 -38.43 2.85 38.68
N GLU A 1108 -38.60 1.55 38.38
CA GLU A 1108 -39.78 0.78 38.82
C GLU A 1108 -39.73 0.33 40.28
N ARG A 1109 -38.57 -0.10 40.79
CA ARG A 1109 -38.45 -0.66 42.13
C ARG A 1109 -38.29 0.40 43.22
N PHE A 1110 -37.56 1.47 42.92
CA PHE A 1110 -37.17 2.48 43.90
C PHE A 1110 -37.72 3.88 43.62
N GLY A 1111 -38.22 4.13 42.41
CA GLY A 1111 -38.89 5.39 42.07
C GLY A 1111 -37.98 6.55 41.69
N PHE A 1112 -36.67 6.31 41.49
CA PHE A 1112 -35.75 7.31 40.93
C PHE A 1112 -35.31 6.92 39.51
N GLY A 1113 -35.11 7.90 38.64
CA GLY A 1113 -34.68 7.69 37.27
C GLY A 1113 -33.16 7.74 37.10
N VAL A 1114 -32.66 7.24 35.98
CA VAL A 1114 -31.26 7.37 35.57
C VAL A 1114 -31.21 8.06 34.21
N VAL A 1115 -30.32 9.02 34.03
CA VAL A 1115 -30.13 9.77 32.77
C VAL A 1115 -28.67 9.74 32.34
N LYS A 1116 -28.38 9.19 31.16
CA LYS A 1116 -27.00 9.09 30.63
C LYS A 1116 -26.61 10.22 29.68
N ASN A 1117 -27.60 10.83 29.04
CA ASN A 1117 -27.44 11.85 28.01
C ASN A 1117 -28.64 12.80 27.98
N SER A 1118 -28.53 13.84 27.16
CA SER A 1118 -29.57 14.86 27.02
C SER A 1118 -30.87 14.29 26.45
N ARG A 1119 -30.84 13.29 25.55
CA ARG A 1119 -32.05 12.60 25.04
C ARG A 1119 -32.84 11.99 26.19
N MET A 1120 -32.17 11.29 27.10
CA MET A 1120 -32.83 10.72 28.29
C MET A 1120 -33.34 11.81 29.22
N LEU A 1121 -32.56 12.86 29.47
CA LEU A 1121 -32.99 13.99 30.30
C LEU A 1121 -34.21 14.71 29.71
N ASN A 1122 -34.21 14.99 28.41
CA ASN A 1122 -35.32 15.65 27.73
C ASN A 1122 -36.61 14.82 27.83
N ALA A 1123 -36.53 13.48 27.88
CA ALA A 1123 -37.71 12.64 28.13
C ALA A 1123 -38.34 12.83 29.52
N TRP A 1124 -37.64 13.46 30.47
CA TRP A 1124 -38.16 13.89 31.77
C TRP A 1124 -38.57 15.37 31.82
N LEU A 1125 -38.17 16.17 30.83
CA LEU A 1125 -38.42 17.63 30.77
C LEU A 1125 -39.46 18.03 29.73
N GLU A 1126 -39.65 17.23 28.68
CA GLU A 1126 -40.64 17.46 27.64
C GLU A 1126 -42.05 17.11 28.14
N ILE A 1127 -42.90 18.13 28.21
CA ILE A 1127 -44.36 18.06 28.27
C ILE A 1127 -44.89 18.80 27.04
#